data_AF-A0A6G4X0K3-F1
#
_entry.id   AF-A0A6G4X0K3-F1
#
_cell.length_a   1.000
_cell.length_b   1.000
_cell.length_c   1.000
_cell.angle_alpha   90.00
_cell.angle_beta   90.00
_cell.angle_gamma   90.00
#
_symmetry.space_group_name_H-M   'P 1'
#
loop_
_entity.id
_entity.type
_entity.pdbx_description
1 polymer ?
#
loop_
_entity_poly.entity_id
_entity_poly.type
_entity_poly.pdbx_seq_one_letter_code
_entity_poly.pdbx_strand_id
1 'polypeptide(L)'
;MSTVEGAPVSKGDAKGDAAGSAGSSGSSGSAGGTARKPEPDGPAPATGPAGRPGPLAWFAANPKVAAVLAACLVVVVSALAVGSSSWPGALEVDVKTPLNDLDEWLADNRDSHWLFVYFLLHISNAADSSYDTLTSLFDSMGWVGVTVVGVLVAWAAGGADLSRRALRTGGTALGVFVVVGLLDMWEPTMETLALMTVSVVAAALLGFLLGLASGVSNVCERLLRPVFDVMQVMPAFAYLLPLTLLFGVGTAPAMIATVIYAAPPMARLTSLGLRSGDPAALEASVSLGSTGWQRLRTARIPLARKQMMLGLNQTIMMCLSMVVLASLIGAGGLGDAIYTALTSLSTGEALTAGVAVVLVAVLLDRTTAAFGERLEDSDTAGGSPVPARQRAGAWGLSGVLLVLFAAVGPAISDEKWPEGWTVDITGNLQSAVDWFTDHLGSGIPLIGGTNTWAEGFANHVLNPLRSGLTSTPWWALVLLVAVVGLVVGTWRAAAAGVACLALIGVMGLWDRSLDTLSQVISGLVLTVLLGVLVGILAARVPRVERILRPVLDVMQTMPQFVYLIPVIALVGLGRTAGILAAVIYAAPAVIRITTQALNGVDRAAMEASTSLGATTRQQLWGVQLPLASRGLLVGVNQGVVLVLSMVVIGGMIGGGALGYDVVQALSKGNLAQGLPAGVAIVCLGILFDRLSQPRARSGA
;
A
#
# COMPACT_ATOMS: atom_id res chain seq x y z
N MET A 1 24.74 17.84 -29.51
CA MET A 1 25.43 17.35 -30.72
C MET A 1 24.71 16.06 -31.11
N SER A 2 23.88 15.94 -32.15
CA SER A 2 23.67 16.60 -33.46
C SER A 2 22.16 16.55 -33.82
N THR A 3 21.45 17.65 -34.11
CA THR A 3 21.00 18.18 -35.45
C THR A 3 20.37 17.14 -36.40
N VAL A 4 19.03 17.12 -36.62
CA VAL A 4 18.15 17.89 -37.56
C VAL A 4 18.16 17.36 -39.01
N GLU A 5 16.98 16.94 -39.50
CA GLU A 5 16.43 16.95 -40.88
C GLU A 5 15.02 16.30 -40.78
N GLY A 6 13.91 16.68 -41.43
CA GLY A 6 13.61 17.54 -42.57
C GLY A 6 12.39 16.91 -43.27
N ALA A 7 11.21 17.55 -43.22
CA ALA A 7 10.00 17.10 -43.92
C ALA A 7 10.11 17.28 -45.44
N PRO A 8 9.19 16.67 -46.23
CA PRO A 8 8.35 17.56 -47.04
C PRO A 8 6.88 17.12 -47.21
N VAL A 9 6.10 18.12 -47.62
CA VAL A 9 4.67 18.20 -47.93
C VAL A 9 4.33 17.56 -49.28
N SER A 10 3.11 17.00 -49.42
CA SER A 10 2.44 16.78 -50.72
C SER A 10 0.98 17.20 -50.64
N LYS A 11 0.50 17.89 -51.69
CA LYS A 11 -0.82 18.52 -51.87
C LYS A 11 -1.63 17.78 -52.95
N GLY A 12 -2.96 17.82 -52.80
CA GLY A 12 -3.98 17.79 -53.88
C GLY A 12 -4.49 16.41 -54.28
N ASP A 13 -5.73 16.20 -54.72
CA ASP A 13 -6.93 17.04 -54.81
C ASP A 13 -8.12 16.14 -55.24
N ALA A 14 -9.33 16.60 -54.93
CA ALA A 14 -10.57 16.48 -55.73
C ALA A 14 -11.61 15.33 -55.58
N LYS A 15 -12.87 15.84 -55.51
CA LYS A 15 -14.22 15.31 -55.86
C LYS A 15 -14.86 14.29 -54.90
N GLY A 16 -16.11 14.43 -54.45
CA GLY A 16 -17.22 15.33 -54.81
C GLY A 16 -18.50 14.47 -54.81
N ASP A 17 -19.56 14.90 -54.10
CA ASP A 17 -20.95 14.87 -54.57
C ASP A 17 -21.96 15.37 -53.52
N ALA A 18 -22.98 16.02 -54.05
CA ALA A 18 -24.00 16.84 -53.41
C ALA A 18 -25.27 16.08 -53.00
N ALA A 19 -26.02 16.63 -52.03
CA ALA A 19 -27.48 16.70 -52.06
C ALA A 19 -27.99 17.77 -51.07
N GLY A 20 -28.93 18.60 -51.50
CA GLY A 20 -29.55 19.65 -50.71
C GLY A 20 -31.09 19.64 -50.79
N SER A 21 -31.73 20.46 -49.93
CA SER A 21 -33.07 21.06 -50.07
C SER A 21 -33.17 22.21 -49.03
N ALA A 22 -33.35 23.47 -49.44
CA ALA A 22 -34.60 24.22 -49.65
C ALA A 22 -35.52 24.26 -48.39
N GLY A 23 -36.05 25.36 -47.85
CA GLY A 23 -36.23 26.76 -48.27
C GLY A 23 -37.67 27.23 -47.92
N SER A 24 -37.84 28.31 -47.14
CA SER A 24 -38.99 29.28 -47.07
C SER A 24 -38.91 30.03 -45.71
N SER A 25 -38.93 31.36 -45.52
CA SER A 25 -39.47 32.61 -46.13
C SER A 25 -40.82 33.08 -45.55
N GLY A 26 -40.82 34.31 -44.99
CA GLY A 26 -41.98 35.23 -44.96
C GLY A 26 -42.46 35.72 -43.58
N SER A 27 -41.98 36.89 -43.11
CA SER A 27 -42.73 38.18 -43.01
C SER A 27 -43.45 38.37 -41.64
N SER A 28 -43.71 39.53 -41.05
CA SER A 28 -43.28 40.94 -41.14
C SER A 28 -44.11 41.68 -40.07
N GLY A 29 -43.57 42.67 -39.36
CA GLY A 29 -44.32 43.43 -38.35
C GLY A 29 -43.57 44.64 -37.79
N SER A 30 -43.59 45.74 -38.56
CA SER A 30 -43.30 47.15 -38.20
C SER A 30 -44.22 47.64 -37.05
N ALA A 31 -43.99 48.68 -36.22
CA ALA A 31 -43.18 49.90 -36.27
C ALA A 31 -43.09 50.54 -34.86
N GLY A 32 -42.15 51.48 -34.66
CA GLY A 32 -42.43 52.70 -33.88
C GLY A 32 -41.40 53.13 -32.83
N GLY A 33 -40.66 54.21 -33.11
CA GLY A 33 -40.48 55.28 -32.11
C GLY A 33 -39.07 55.66 -31.65
N THR A 34 -38.53 56.69 -32.31
CA THR A 34 -37.67 57.78 -31.79
C THR A 34 -36.17 57.57 -31.60
N ALA A 35 -35.42 58.39 -32.35
CA ALA A 35 -33.99 58.58 -32.29
C ALA A 35 -33.56 59.41 -31.06
N ARG A 36 -32.43 59.02 -30.43
CA ARG A 36 -31.57 59.91 -29.65
C ARG A 36 -30.11 59.74 -30.07
N LYS A 37 -29.45 60.90 -30.14
CA LYS A 37 -28.07 61.22 -30.51
C LYS A 37 -27.05 60.48 -29.60
N PRO A 38 -25.83 60.13 -30.07
CA PRO A 38 -24.82 59.53 -29.21
C PRO A 38 -24.18 60.60 -28.31
N GLU A 39 -24.27 60.42 -26.99
CA GLU A 39 -23.46 61.15 -26.01
C GLU A 39 -22.10 60.44 -25.82
N PRO A 40 -21.00 61.18 -25.56
CA PRO A 40 -19.68 60.59 -25.40
C PRO A 40 -19.57 59.86 -24.06
N ASP A 41 -19.01 58.65 -24.08
CA ASP A 41 -18.72 57.84 -22.89
C ASP A 41 -17.84 58.62 -21.90
N GLY A 42 -18.42 59.00 -20.77
CA GLY A 42 -17.65 59.39 -19.58
C GLY A 42 -16.90 58.18 -19.03
N PRO A 43 -15.74 58.36 -18.38
CA PRO A 43 -14.94 57.25 -17.89
C PRO A 43 -15.71 56.46 -16.84
N ALA A 44 -15.76 55.13 -17.02
CA ALA A 44 -16.35 54.21 -16.05
C ALA A 44 -15.73 54.42 -14.66
N PRO A 45 -16.52 54.44 -13.57
CA PRO A 45 -15.98 54.64 -12.24
C PRO A 45 -15.04 53.47 -11.91
N ALA A 46 -13.80 53.81 -11.54
CA ALA A 46 -12.81 52.86 -11.06
C ALA A 46 -13.39 52.09 -9.85
N THR A 47 -13.58 50.80 -10.01
CA THR A 47 -13.87 49.91 -8.89
C THR A 47 -12.61 49.83 -8.02
N GLY A 48 -12.63 50.57 -6.90
CA GLY A 48 -11.60 50.45 -5.87
C GLY A 48 -11.47 49.01 -5.36
N PRO A 49 -10.31 48.64 -4.76
CA PRO A 49 -10.09 47.28 -4.30
C PRO A 49 -11.14 46.93 -3.25
N ALA A 50 -11.90 45.86 -3.49
CA ALA A 50 -12.88 45.35 -2.54
C ALA A 50 -12.20 45.18 -1.18
N GLY A 51 -12.66 45.95 -0.18
CA GLY A 51 -12.18 45.83 1.19
C GLY A 51 -12.30 44.37 1.64
N ARG A 52 -11.25 43.84 2.29
CA ARG A 52 -11.27 42.49 2.86
C ARG A 52 -12.54 42.36 3.71
N PRO A 53 -13.44 41.40 3.43
CA PRO A 53 -14.67 41.26 4.21
C PRO A 53 -14.30 41.08 5.69
N GLY A 54 -15.02 41.77 6.58
CA GLY A 54 -14.84 41.60 8.01
C GLY A 54 -15.01 40.13 8.43
N PRO A 55 -14.43 39.70 9.56
CA PRO A 55 -14.39 38.28 9.95
C PRO A 55 -15.78 37.64 9.99
N LEU A 56 -16.79 38.35 10.50
CA LEU A 56 -18.19 37.89 10.53
C LEU A 56 -18.82 37.69 9.14
N ALA A 57 -18.50 38.57 8.18
CA ALA A 57 -18.98 38.47 6.81
C ALA A 57 -18.30 37.31 6.05
N TRP A 58 -17.04 37.01 6.37
CA TRP A 58 -16.33 35.85 5.82
C TRP A 58 -16.88 34.52 6.36
N PHE A 59 -17.27 34.47 7.65
CA PHE A 59 -17.94 33.29 8.23
C PHE A 59 -19.34 33.07 7.66
N ALA A 60 -20.11 34.13 7.45
CA ALA A 60 -21.40 34.05 6.76
C ALA A 60 -21.26 33.56 5.31
N ALA A 61 -20.16 33.91 4.64
CA ALA A 61 -19.85 33.43 3.29
C ALA A 61 -19.36 31.96 3.24
N ASN A 62 -18.93 31.37 4.36
CA ASN A 62 -18.39 30.01 4.44
C ASN A 62 -19.06 29.20 5.58
N PRO A 63 -20.34 28.83 5.46
CA PRO A 63 -21.11 28.18 6.53
C PRO A 63 -20.49 26.85 6.99
N LYS A 64 -19.77 26.16 6.10
CA LYS A 64 -19.04 24.92 6.40
C LYS A 64 -17.86 25.13 7.35
N VAL A 65 -17.09 26.19 7.13
CA VAL A 65 -15.93 26.53 7.98
C VAL A 65 -16.42 27.02 9.34
N ALA A 66 -17.49 27.81 9.34
CA ALA A 66 -18.16 28.25 10.57
C ALA A 66 -18.66 27.05 11.40
N ALA A 67 -19.27 26.04 10.78
CA ALA A 67 -19.75 24.84 11.46
C ALA A 67 -18.61 24.03 12.12
N VAL A 68 -17.49 23.84 11.42
CA VAL A 68 -16.32 23.14 11.99
C VAL A 68 -15.72 23.95 13.14
N LEU A 69 -15.56 25.25 12.99
CA LEU A 69 -15.03 26.10 14.06
C LEU A 69 -15.94 26.16 15.28
N ALA A 70 -17.26 26.17 15.07
CA ALA A 70 -18.23 26.06 16.16
C ALA A 70 -18.11 24.72 16.89
N ALA A 71 -17.96 23.60 16.17
CA ALA A 71 -17.72 22.29 16.78
C ALA A 71 -16.39 22.23 17.54
N CYS A 72 -15.32 22.80 17.00
CA CYS A 72 -14.04 22.95 17.69
C CYS A 72 -14.17 23.81 18.95
N LEU A 73 -14.95 24.90 18.90
CA LEU A 73 -15.24 25.74 20.07
C LEU A 73 -16.00 24.94 21.13
N VAL A 74 -17.00 24.15 20.74
CA VAL A 74 -17.73 23.25 21.66
C VAL A 74 -16.76 22.26 22.30
N VAL A 75 -15.84 21.67 21.55
CA VAL A 75 -14.80 20.77 22.08
C VAL A 75 -13.93 21.49 23.12
N VAL A 76 -13.39 22.66 22.80
CA VAL A 76 -12.52 23.42 23.71
C VAL A 76 -13.27 23.85 24.97
N VAL A 77 -14.49 24.40 24.82
CA VAL A 77 -15.30 24.88 25.95
C VAL A 77 -15.73 23.70 26.83
N SER A 78 -16.15 22.57 26.25
CA SER A 78 -16.57 21.39 27.01
C SER A 78 -15.41 20.72 27.74
N ALA A 79 -14.23 20.63 27.13
CA ALA A 79 -13.01 20.14 27.78
C ALA A 79 -12.63 20.99 29.00
N LEU A 80 -12.80 22.33 28.91
CA LEU A 80 -12.51 23.24 30.01
C LEU A 80 -13.61 23.27 31.09
N ALA A 81 -14.87 23.08 30.71
CA ALA A 81 -16.02 23.27 31.62
C ALA A 81 -16.47 22.00 32.34
N VAL A 82 -16.40 20.83 31.70
CA VAL A 82 -16.94 19.56 32.23
C VAL A 82 -15.84 18.64 32.76
N GLY A 83 -14.58 18.89 32.38
CA GLY A 83 -13.45 18.00 32.66
C GLY A 83 -13.47 16.73 31.80
N SER A 84 -12.48 15.85 32.01
CA SER A 84 -12.36 14.60 31.26
C SER A 84 -13.49 13.62 31.64
N SER A 85 -14.43 13.39 30.73
CA SER A 85 -15.32 12.23 30.82
C SER A 85 -14.96 11.24 29.73
N SER A 86 -14.39 10.11 30.17
CA SER A 86 -14.22 8.92 29.34
C SER A 86 -15.59 8.39 28.92
N TRP A 87 -15.58 7.40 28.03
CA TRP A 87 -16.80 6.70 27.67
C TRP A 87 -17.51 6.19 28.93
N PRO A 88 -18.85 6.37 29.06
CA PRO A 88 -19.55 5.93 30.26
C PRO A 88 -19.50 4.40 30.38
N GLY A 89 -18.98 3.89 31.50
CA GLY A 89 -18.92 2.45 31.76
C GLY A 89 -20.30 1.76 31.70
N ALA A 90 -21.39 2.48 31.97
CA ALA A 90 -22.76 1.97 31.82
C ALA A 90 -23.17 1.68 30.36
N LEU A 91 -22.46 2.25 29.38
CA LEU A 91 -22.64 2.01 27.95
C LEU A 91 -21.63 0.99 27.40
N GLU A 92 -20.73 0.47 28.24
CA GLU A 92 -19.83 -0.61 27.85
C GLU A 92 -20.59 -1.93 27.79
N VAL A 93 -20.30 -2.69 26.74
CA VAL A 93 -20.78 -4.06 26.58
C VAL A 93 -19.58 -4.97 26.78
N ASP A 94 -19.74 -5.98 27.63
CA ASP A 94 -18.69 -6.96 27.85
C ASP A 94 -18.56 -7.87 26.62
N VAL A 95 -17.59 -7.53 25.76
CA VAL A 95 -17.19 -8.34 24.61
C VAL A 95 -16.12 -9.36 25.01
N LYS A 96 -15.49 -9.23 26.18
CA LYS A 96 -14.35 -10.08 26.57
C LYS A 96 -14.82 -11.46 27.01
N THR A 97 -15.86 -11.55 27.82
CA THR A 97 -16.41 -12.84 28.28
C THR A 97 -16.80 -13.78 27.12
N PRO A 98 -17.65 -13.38 26.14
CA PRO A 98 -18.00 -14.28 25.04
C PRO A 98 -16.80 -14.64 24.15
N LEU A 99 -15.78 -13.79 24.08
CA LEU A 99 -14.55 -14.09 23.35
C LEU A 99 -13.63 -15.03 24.13
N ASN A 100 -13.58 -14.94 25.46
CA ASN A 100 -12.87 -15.90 26.31
C ASN A 100 -13.56 -17.27 26.24
N ASP A 101 -14.89 -17.32 26.33
CA ASP A 101 -15.65 -18.56 26.20
C ASP A 101 -15.40 -19.21 24.83
N LEU A 102 -15.32 -18.39 23.77
CA LEU A 102 -14.95 -18.86 22.45
C LEU A 102 -13.50 -19.36 22.40
N ASP A 103 -12.55 -18.65 23.02
CA ASP A 103 -11.14 -19.04 23.08
C ASP A 103 -10.96 -20.40 23.79
N GLU A 104 -11.59 -20.55 24.96
CA GLU A 104 -11.64 -21.81 25.72
C GLU A 104 -12.30 -22.93 24.92
N TRP A 105 -13.44 -22.66 24.27
CA TRP A 105 -14.10 -23.63 23.40
C TRP A 105 -13.21 -24.06 22.23
N LEU A 106 -12.55 -23.11 21.55
CA LEU A 106 -11.64 -23.40 20.45
C LEU A 106 -10.46 -24.26 20.91
N ALA A 107 -9.92 -24.00 22.08
CA ALA A 107 -8.83 -24.77 22.66
C ALA A 107 -9.27 -26.20 23.02
N ASP A 108 -10.40 -26.36 23.73
CA ASP A 108 -10.91 -27.64 24.20
C ASP A 108 -11.40 -28.54 23.06
N ASN A 109 -11.91 -27.93 21.98
CA ASN A 109 -12.50 -28.65 20.86
C ASN A 109 -11.55 -28.84 19.67
N ARG A 110 -10.34 -28.28 19.68
CA ARG A 110 -9.40 -28.35 18.56
C ARG A 110 -9.09 -29.79 18.12
N ASP A 111 -8.91 -30.69 19.07
CA ASP A 111 -8.47 -32.07 18.78
C ASP A 111 -9.63 -33.08 18.68
N SER A 112 -10.86 -32.65 19.01
CA SER A 112 -12.01 -33.55 19.14
C SER A 112 -13.17 -33.20 18.22
N HIS A 113 -13.35 -31.92 17.88
CA HIS A 113 -14.51 -31.48 17.11
C HIS A 113 -14.30 -31.71 15.61
N TRP A 114 -15.35 -32.21 14.95
CA TRP A 114 -15.31 -32.68 13.57
C TRP A 114 -14.80 -31.64 12.56
N LEU A 115 -15.13 -30.35 12.78
CA LEU A 115 -14.66 -29.25 11.94
C LEU A 115 -13.12 -29.15 11.94
N PHE A 116 -12.49 -29.33 13.10
CA PHE A 116 -11.04 -29.28 13.18
C PHE A 116 -10.42 -30.53 12.57
N VAL A 117 -10.83 -31.71 13.04
CA VAL A 117 -10.21 -32.98 12.65
C VAL A 117 -10.44 -33.33 11.17
N TYR A 118 -11.65 -33.12 10.65
CA TYR A 118 -11.99 -33.56 9.28
C TYR A 118 -11.92 -32.46 8.22
N PHE A 119 -11.88 -31.19 8.60
CA PHE A 119 -11.84 -30.09 7.63
C PHE A 119 -10.59 -29.21 7.80
N LEU A 120 -10.42 -28.54 8.94
CA LEU A 120 -9.30 -27.61 9.13
C LEU A 120 -7.93 -28.31 9.17
N LEU A 121 -7.85 -29.50 9.75
CA LEU A 121 -6.64 -30.31 9.80
C LEU A 121 -6.17 -30.73 8.41
N HIS A 122 -7.09 -31.02 7.48
CA HIS A 122 -6.71 -31.35 6.11
C HIS A 122 -6.14 -30.14 5.38
N ILE A 123 -6.67 -28.94 5.67
CA ILE A 123 -6.13 -27.69 5.15
C ILE A 123 -4.73 -27.44 5.73
N SER A 124 -4.56 -27.63 7.05
CA SER A 124 -3.24 -27.51 7.71
C SER A 124 -2.25 -28.51 7.16
N ASN A 125 -2.60 -29.79 7.10
CA ASN A 125 -1.72 -30.83 6.59
C ASN A 125 -1.37 -30.61 5.11
N ALA A 126 -2.30 -30.13 4.29
CA ALA A 126 -2.00 -29.78 2.91
C ALA A 126 -1.05 -28.57 2.83
N ALA A 127 -1.21 -27.61 3.73
CA ALA A 127 -0.36 -26.44 3.84
C ALA A 127 1.07 -26.81 4.25
N ASP A 128 1.21 -27.55 5.35
CA ASP A 128 2.48 -28.00 5.89
C ASP A 128 3.16 -28.97 4.93
N SER A 129 2.43 -29.95 4.37
CA SER A 129 2.97 -30.87 3.37
C SER A 129 3.45 -30.14 2.10
N SER A 130 2.76 -29.08 1.65
CA SER A 130 3.21 -28.31 0.49
C SER A 130 4.50 -27.54 0.79
N TYR A 131 4.60 -26.99 2.01
CA TYR A 131 5.81 -26.31 2.49
C TYR A 131 6.97 -27.29 2.63
N ASP A 132 6.78 -28.40 3.35
CA ASP A 132 7.79 -29.45 3.59
C ASP A 132 8.27 -30.09 2.29
N THR A 133 7.36 -30.27 1.31
CA THR A 133 7.73 -30.79 0.00
C THR A 133 8.66 -29.83 -0.75
N LEU A 134 8.44 -28.52 -0.63
CA LEU A 134 9.30 -27.53 -1.29
C LEU A 134 10.62 -27.34 -0.57
N THR A 135 10.64 -27.33 0.76
CA THR A 135 11.90 -27.24 1.53
C THR A 135 12.75 -28.49 1.30
N SER A 136 12.18 -29.69 1.42
CA SER A 136 12.91 -30.94 1.11
C SER A 136 13.38 -31.02 -0.34
N LEU A 137 12.63 -30.43 -1.29
CA LEU A 137 13.10 -30.28 -2.67
C LEU A 137 14.33 -29.36 -2.75
N PHE A 138 14.35 -28.23 -2.05
CA PHE A 138 15.51 -27.34 -2.02
C PHE A 138 16.72 -27.99 -1.35
N ASP A 139 16.51 -28.67 -0.22
CA ASP A 139 17.57 -29.35 0.51
C ASP A 139 18.18 -30.48 -0.33
N SER A 140 17.33 -31.30 -0.98
CA SER A 140 17.81 -32.37 -1.86
C SER A 140 18.57 -31.86 -3.07
N MET A 141 18.23 -30.68 -3.62
CA MET A 141 18.98 -30.07 -4.72
C MET A 141 20.34 -29.52 -4.26
N GLY A 142 20.52 -29.24 -2.97
CA GLY A 142 21.66 -28.52 -2.41
C GLY A 142 21.80 -27.10 -2.96
N TRP A 143 22.77 -26.35 -2.44
CA TRP A 143 22.90 -24.93 -2.81
C TRP A 143 23.22 -24.73 -4.30
N VAL A 144 23.98 -25.65 -4.90
CA VAL A 144 24.34 -25.61 -6.32
C VAL A 144 23.10 -25.84 -7.19
N GLY A 145 22.33 -26.88 -6.89
CA GLY A 145 21.15 -27.24 -7.67
C GLY A 145 20.09 -26.15 -7.64
N VAL A 146 19.80 -25.62 -6.44
CA VAL A 146 18.85 -24.50 -6.29
C VAL A 146 19.33 -23.28 -7.08
N THR A 147 20.60 -22.91 -6.98
CA THR A 147 21.15 -21.75 -7.69
C THR A 147 21.04 -21.92 -9.21
N VAL A 148 21.43 -23.08 -9.74
CA VAL A 148 21.38 -23.35 -11.19
C VAL A 148 19.93 -23.35 -11.69
N VAL A 149 19.03 -24.06 -11.02
CA VAL A 149 17.63 -24.15 -11.40
C VAL A 149 16.96 -22.77 -11.30
N GLY A 150 17.18 -22.04 -10.21
CA GLY A 150 16.62 -20.70 -10.01
C GLY A 150 17.09 -19.70 -11.08
N VAL A 151 18.38 -19.73 -11.43
CA VAL A 151 18.94 -18.90 -12.52
C VAL A 151 18.33 -19.25 -13.87
N LEU A 152 18.14 -20.53 -14.15
CA LEU A 152 17.54 -20.99 -15.41
C LEU A 152 16.06 -20.61 -15.51
N VAL A 153 15.31 -20.73 -14.41
CA VAL A 153 13.92 -20.27 -14.34
C VAL A 153 13.84 -18.76 -14.59
N ALA A 154 14.72 -17.97 -13.96
CA ALA A 154 14.78 -16.53 -14.16
C ALA A 154 15.17 -16.14 -15.60
N TRP A 155 16.11 -16.86 -16.21
CA TRP A 155 16.50 -16.69 -17.60
C TRP A 155 15.38 -17.09 -18.58
N ALA A 156 14.68 -18.20 -18.30
CA ALA A 156 13.54 -18.67 -19.09
C ALA A 156 12.35 -17.72 -19.02
N ALA A 157 12.09 -17.13 -17.85
CA ALA A 157 11.10 -16.09 -17.65
C ALA A 157 11.40 -14.84 -18.51
N GLY A 158 12.68 -14.45 -18.59
CA GLY A 158 13.12 -13.30 -19.37
C GLY A 158 13.15 -13.47 -20.89
N GLY A 159 12.94 -14.68 -21.42
CA GLY A 159 12.86 -14.93 -22.87
C GLY A 159 13.54 -16.21 -23.34
N ALA A 160 14.36 -16.85 -22.50
CA ALA A 160 15.16 -18.03 -22.86
C ALA A 160 16.09 -17.82 -24.08
N ASP A 161 16.53 -16.58 -24.29
CA ASP A 161 17.40 -16.19 -25.37
C ASP A 161 18.64 -15.47 -24.84
N LEU A 162 19.55 -15.09 -25.74
CA LEU A 162 20.70 -14.24 -25.42
C LEU A 162 20.32 -12.75 -25.40
N SER A 163 19.02 -12.43 -25.25
CA SER A 163 18.61 -11.04 -25.13
C SER A 163 19.17 -10.44 -23.84
N ARG A 164 19.39 -9.14 -23.88
CA ARG A 164 19.82 -8.38 -22.69
C ARG A 164 18.83 -8.54 -21.54
N ARG A 165 17.54 -8.79 -21.81
CA ARG A 165 16.51 -9.01 -20.78
C ARG A 165 16.73 -10.35 -20.08
N ALA A 166 16.78 -11.45 -20.82
CA ALA A 166 16.96 -12.80 -20.27
C ALA A 166 18.29 -12.96 -19.52
N LEU A 167 19.39 -12.42 -20.08
CA LEU A 167 20.69 -12.45 -19.40
C LEU A 167 20.70 -11.61 -18.13
N ARG A 168 20.00 -10.47 -18.11
CA ARG A 168 19.88 -9.64 -16.91
C ARG A 168 19.08 -10.35 -15.82
N THR A 169 17.97 -10.99 -16.15
CA THR A 169 17.13 -11.67 -15.15
C THR A 169 17.82 -12.90 -14.57
N GLY A 170 18.46 -13.73 -15.42
CA GLY A 170 19.29 -14.84 -14.95
C GLY A 170 20.49 -14.36 -14.14
N GLY A 171 21.18 -13.32 -14.59
CA GLY A 171 22.32 -12.73 -13.88
C GLY A 171 21.94 -12.11 -12.54
N THR A 172 20.77 -11.46 -12.43
CA THR A 172 20.27 -10.97 -11.14
C THR A 172 19.95 -12.11 -10.19
N ALA A 173 19.36 -13.21 -10.68
CA ALA A 173 19.08 -14.37 -9.83
C ALA A 173 20.37 -14.99 -9.30
N LEU A 174 21.39 -15.15 -10.14
CA LEU A 174 22.70 -15.65 -9.73
C LEU A 174 23.31 -14.74 -8.66
N GLY A 175 23.30 -13.43 -8.90
CA GLY A 175 23.81 -12.45 -7.94
C GLY A 175 23.07 -12.51 -6.59
N VAL A 176 21.75 -12.65 -6.60
CA VAL A 176 20.95 -12.79 -5.36
C VAL A 176 21.33 -14.04 -4.59
N PHE A 177 21.34 -15.21 -5.22
CA PHE A 177 21.66 -16.47 -4.53
C PHE A 177 23.09 -16.47 -3.96
N VAL A 178 24.05 -15.98 -4.75
CA VAL A 178 25.45 -15.87 -4.29
C VAL A 178 25.54 -14.90 -3.12
N VAL A 179 24.98 -13.70 -3.20
CA VAL A 179 25.06 -12.72 -2.10
C VAL A 179 24.37 -13.25 -0.86
N VAL A 180 23.19 -13.86 -0.96
CA VAL A 180 22.49 -14.46 0.18
C VAL A 180 23.33 -15.55 0.84
N GLY A 181 23.97 -16.42 0.05
CA GLY A 181 24.88 -17.44 0.57
C GLY A 181 26.10 -16.84 1.27
N LEU A 182 26.74 -15.84 0.64
CA LEU A 182 27.86 -15.12 1.25
C LEU A 182 27.46 -14.43 2.57
N LEU A 183 26.21 -14.03 2.74
CA LEU A 183 25.72 -13.39 3.97
C LEU A 183 25.32 -14.37 5.08
N ASP A 184 25.54 -15.67 4.88
CA ASP A 184 25.09 -16.74 5.79
C ASP A 184 23.55 -16.76 5.99
N MET A 185 22.80 -16.32 4.98
CA MET A 185 21.34 -16.24 5.02
C MET A 185 20.68 -17.28 4.10
N TRP A 186 21.40 -18.36 3.76
CA TRP A 186 20.94 -19.38 2.80
C TRP A 186 19.70 -20.13 3.30
N GLU A 187 19.79 -20.79 4.45
CA GLU A 187 18.68 -21.57 5.06
C GLU A 187 17.42 -20.71 5.28
N PRO A 188 17.49 -19.55 5.97
CA PRO A 188 16.33 -18.68 6.12
C PRO A 188 15.71 -18.24 4.79
N THR A 189 16.53 -18.07 3.75
CA THR A 189 16.05 -17.70 2.41
C THR A 189 15.32 -18.84 1.72
N MET A 190 15.79 -20.09 1.87
CA MET A 190 15.12 -21.25 1.27
C MET A 190 13.75 -21.50 1.92
N GLU A 191 13.66 -21.43 3.24
CA GLU A 191 12.39 -21.51 3.97
C GLU A 191 11.42 -20.40 3.50
N THR A 192 11.92 -19.17 3.38
CA THR A 192 11.14 -18.03 2.89
C THR A 192 10.66 -18.25 1.46
N LEU A 193 11.52 -18.71 0.56
CA LEU A 193 11.16 -18.98 -0.84
C LEU A 193 10.15 -20.11 -0.96
N ALA A 194 10.25 -21.15 -0.12
CA ALA A 194 9.30 -22.26 -0.09
C ALA A 194 7.91 -21.76 0.32
N LEU A 195 7.82 -21.09 1.48
CA LEU A 195 6.57 -20.52 1.98
C LEU A 195 5.96 -19.52 0.97
N MET A 196 6.78 -18.66 0.38
CA MET A 196 6.37 -17.71 -0.65
C MET A 196 5.79 -18.41 -1.88
N THR A 197 6.45 -19.44 -2.37
CA THR A 197 6.03 -20.13 -3.60
C THR A 197 4.64 -20.76 -3.41
N VAL A 198 4.41 -21.48 -2.30
CA VAL A 198 3.08 -22.05 -2.02
C VAL A 198 2.04 -20.96 -1.81
N SER A 199 2.37 -19.93 -1.00
CA SER A 199 1.44 -18.84 -0.68
C SER A 199 1.03 -18.05 -1.90
N VAL A 200 1.97 -17.71 -2.79
CA VAL A 200 1.70 -16.98 -4.04
C VAL A 200 0.83 -17.81 -4.96
N VAL A 201 1.12 -19.10 -5.15
CA VAL A 201 0.30 -19.97 -6.01
C VAL A 201 -1.13 -20.08 -5.48
N ALA A 202 -1.29 -20.31 -4.18
CA ALA A 202 -2.61 -20.40 -3.54
C ALA A 202 -3.36 -19.06 -3.60
N ALA A 203 -2.70 -17.94 -3.31
CA ALA A 203 -3.28 -16.60 -3.36
C ALA A 203 -3.66 -16.17 -4.78
N ALA A 204 -2.81 -16.43 -5.76
CA ALA A 204 -3.07 -16.12 -7.16
C ALA A 204 -4.21 -16.96 -7.71
N LEU A 205 -4.29 -18.25 -7.35
CA LEU A 205 -5.40 -19.13 -7.72
C LEU A 205 -6.72 -18.64 -7.11
N LEU A 206 -6.76 -18.43 -5.80
CA LEU A 206 -7.94 -17.95 -5.09
C LEU A 206 -8.39 -16.58 -5.64
N GLY A 207 -7.45 -15.64 -5.77
CA GLY A 207 -7.69 -14.32 -6.31
C GLY A 207 -8.18 -14.35 -7.76
N PHE A 208 -7.60 -15.18 -8.62
CA PHE A 208 -8.05 -15.36 -10.00
C PHE A 208 -9.49 -15.89 -10.06
N LEU A 209 -9.84 -16.89 -9.25
CA LEU A 209 -11.19 -17.45 -9.21
C LEU A 209 -12.23 -16.43 -8.73
N LEU A 210 -11.93 -15.69 -7.65
CA LEU A 210 -12.78 -14.63 -7.14
C LEU A 210 -12.89 -13.45 -8.13
N GLY A 211 -11.80 -13.14 -8.82
CA GLY A 211 -11.74 -12.13 -9.88
C GLY A 211 -12.53 -12.51 -11.13
N LEU A 212 -12.54 -13.80 -11.49
CA LEU A 212 -13.34 -14.33 -12.58
C LEU A 212 -14.84 -14.24 -12.25
N ALA A 213 -15.22 -14.64 -11.03
CA ALA A 213 -16.61 -14.58 -10.57
C ALA A 213 -17.15 -13.13 -10.55
N SER A 214 -16.36 -12.20 -10.01
CA SER A 214 -16.70 -10.77 -9.94
C SER A 214 -16.62 -10.06 -11.31
N GLY A 215 -15.67 -10.44 -12.17
CA GLY A 215 -15.54 -9.90 -13.52
C GLY A 215 -16.66 -10.28 -14.47
N VAL A 216 -17.25 -11.47 -14.30
CA VAL A 216 -18.36 -11.96 -15.14
C VAL A 216 -19.73 -11.53 -14.60
N SER A 217 -19.90 -11.35 -13.29
CA SER A 217 -21.19 -11.02 -12.65
C SER A 217 -21.17 -9.71 -11.86
N ASN A 218 -22.11 -8.80 -12.17
CA ASN A 218 -22.31 -7.55 -11.42
C ASN A 218 -22.78 -7.79 -9.97
N VAL A 219 -23.49 -8.89 -9.71
CA VAL A 219 -23.94 -9.24 -8.36
C VAL A 219 -22.75 -9.69 -7.52
N CYS A 220 -21.91 -10.57 -8.07
CA CYS A 220 -20.70 -11.03 -7.40
C CYS A 220 -19.74 -9.87 -7.13
N GLU A 221 -19.55 -8.94 -8.08
CA GLU A 221 -18.74 -7.72 -7.87
C GLU A 221 -19.27 -6.89 -6.69
N ARG A 222 -20.58 -6.63 -6.63
CA ARG A 222 -21.17 -5.85 -5.54
C ARG A 222 -21.04 -6.54 -4.17
N LEU A 223 -21.10 -7.87 -4.13
CA LEU A 223 -20.99 -8.66 -2.90
C LEU A 223 -19.54 -8.83 -2.42
N LEU A 224 -18.60 -9.08 -3.35
CA LEU A 224 -17.20 -9.37 -3.02
C LEU A 224 -16.38 -8.11 -2.79
N ARG A 225 -16.74 -6.95 -3.37
CA ARG A 225 -15.98 -5.71 -3.21
C ARG A 225 -15.75 -5.30 -1.75
N PRO A 226 -16.78 -5.29 -0.86
CA PRO A 226 -16.57 -5.02 0.56
C PRO A 226 -15.67 -6.07 1.25
N VAL A 227 -15.77 -7.34 0.87
CA VAL A 227 -14.93 -8.42 1.41
C VAL A 227 -13.47 -8.17 1.06
N PHE A 228 -13.19 -7.83 -0.20
CA PHE A 228 -11.85 -7.44 -0.64
C PHE A 228 -11.33 -6.17 0.04
N ASP A 229 -12.21 -5.22 0.38
CA ASP A 229 -11.83 -4.01 1.12
C ASP A 229 -11.40 -4.37 2.54
N VAL A 230 -12.17 -5.21 3.24
CA VAL A 230 -11.84 -5.69 4.59
C VAL A 230 -10.53 -6.48 4.60
N MET A 231 -10.36 -7.43 3.67
CA MET A 231 -9.14 -8.25 3.58
C MET A 231 -7.86 -7.43 3.40
N GLN A 232 -7.94 -6.24 2.78
CA GLN A 232 -6.79 -5.38 2.53
C GLN A 232 -6.57 -4.30 3.60
N VAL A 233 -7.64 -3.85 4.26
CA VAL A 233 -7.58 -2.75 5.23
C VAL A 233 -7.34 -3.26 6.66
N MET A 234 -7.74 -4.51 6.96
CA MET A 234 -7.48 -5.09 8.27
C MET A 234 -5.97 -5.22 8.52
N PRO A 235 -5.45 -4.70 9.65
CA PRO A 235 -4.06 -4.91 10.05
C PRO A 235 -3.76 -6.41 10.15
N ALA A 236 -2.57 -6.80 9.71
CA ALA A 236 -2.19 -8.21 9.61
C ALA A 236 -2.42 -9.00 10.90
N PHE A 237 -2.00 -8.40 12.01
CA PHE A 237 -2.10 -8.98 13.34
C PHE A 237 -3.54 -9.23 13.81
N ALA A 238 -4.53 -8.47 13.29
CA ALA A 238 -5.92 -8.64 13.68
C ALA A 238 -6.51 -9.97 13.18
N TYR A 239 -6.04 -10.48 12.03
CA TYR A 239 -6.46 -11.80 11.52
C TYR A 239 -5.49 -12.93 11.89
N LEU A 240 -4.22 -12.63 12.20
CA LEU A 240 -3.25 -13.63 12.60
C LEU A 240 -3.69 -14.38 13.87
N LEU A 241 -4.16 -13.67 14.90
CA LEU A 241 -4.55 -14.30 16.17
C LEU A 241 -5.69 -15.33 16.01
N PRO A 242 -6.84 -15.01 15.39
CA PRO A 242 -7.87 -16.01 15.12
C PRO A 242 -7.36 -17.21 14.31
N LEU A 243 -6.48 -16.98 13.32
CA LEU A 243 -5.91 -18.06 12.52
C LEU A 243 -4.99 -18.95 13.35
N THR A 244 -4.18 -18.39 14.24
CA THR A 244 -3.34 -19.18 15.15
C THR A 244 -4.16 -20.01 16.14
N LEU A 245 -5.32 -19.51 16.56
CA LEU A 245 -6.22 -20.28 17.42
C LEU A 245 -6.97 -21.38 16.67
N LEU A 246 -7.22 -21.19 15.37
CA LEU A 246 -7.89 -22.20 14.54
C LEU A 246 -6.96 -23.30 14.04
N PHE A 247 -5.72 -22.94 13.66
CA PHE A 247 -4.77 -23.84 13.00
C PHE A 247 -3.54 -24.17 13.85
N GLY A 248 -3.40 -23.59 15.04
CA GLY A 248 -2.19 -23.70 15.87
C GLY A 248 -1.13 -22.67 15.49
N VAL A 249 0.08 -22.83 16.03
CA VAL A 249 1.26 -22.01 15.69
C VAL A 249 2.10 -22.79 14.68
N GLY A 250 2.56 -22.14 13.61
CA GLY A 250 3.37 -22.78 12.57
C GLY A 250 3.18 -22.19 11.17
N THR A 251 3.54 -22.99 10.17
CA THR A 251 3.52 -22.63 8.74
C THR A 251 2.11 -22.52 8.15
N ALA A 252 1.20 -23.43 8.50
CA ALA A 252 -0.19 -23.40 8.04
C ALA A 252 -0.96 -22.09 8.30
N PRO A 253 -1.11 -21.60 9.56
CA PRO A 253 -1.80 -20.34 9.84
C PRO A 253 -1.15 -19.16 9.11
N ALA A 254 0.18 -19.14 9.04
CA ALA A 254 0.99 -18.14 8.36
C ALA A 254 0.73 -18.09 6.85
N MET A 255 0.72 -19.24 6.20
CA MET A 255 0.39 -19.32 4.77
C MET A 255 -1.06 -18.89 4.52
N ILE A 256 -2.02 -19.38 5.30
CA ILE A 256 -3.44 -19.05 5.13
C ILE A 256 -3.67 -17.54 5.31
N ALA A 257 -3.06 -16.96 6.34
CA ALA A 257 -3.05 -15.53 6.59
C ALA A 257 -2.49 -14.73 5.40
N THR A 258 -1.38 -15.21 4.83
CA THR A 258 -0.74 -14.64 3.64
C THR A 258 -1.63 -14.73 2.40
N VAL A 259 -2.30 -15.87 2.19
CA VAL A 259 -3.23 -16.09 1.07
C VAL A 259 -4.42 -15.14 1.16
N ILE A 260 -5.01 -14.98 2.33
CA ILE A 260 -6.12 -14.06 2.58
C ILE A 260 -5.69 -12.61 2.29
N TYR A 261 -4.51 -12.21 2.75
CA TYR A 261 -4.00 -10.86 2.54
C TYR A 261 -3.66 -10.55 1.07
N ALA A 262 -3.12 -11.53 0.34
CA ALA A 262 -2.55 -11.32 -0.99
C ALA A 262 -3.49 -11.68 -2.16
N ALA A 263 -4.61 -12.36 -1.92
CA ALA A 263 -5.61 -12.67 -2.96
C ALA A 263 -6.38 -11.46 -3.54
N PRO A 264 -6.75 -10.41 -2.77
CA PRO A 264 -7.58 -9.32 -3.27
C PRO A 264 -7.01 -8.51 -4.46
N PRO A 265 -5.70 -8.18 -4.54
CA PRO A 265 -5.12 -7.52 -5.71
C PRO A 265 -5.35 -8.31 -7.01
N MET A 266 -5.10 -9.62 -6.98
CA MET A 266 -5.35 -10.50 -8.12
C MET A 266 -6.83 -10.53 -8.50
N ALA A 267 -7.74 -10.62 -7.52
CA ALA A 267 -9.18 -10.60 -7.76
C ALA A 267 -9.65 -9.29 -8.41
N ARG A 268 -9.23 -8.14 -7.87
CA ARG A 268 -9.62 -6.81 -8.37
C ARG A 268 -9.11 -6.54 -9.78
N LEU A 269 -7.83 -6.81 -10.03
CA LEU A 269 -7.22 -6.54 -11.33
C LEU A 269 -7.71 -7.52 -12.40
N THR A 270 -8.02 -8.77 -12.02
CA THR A 270 -8.70 -9.72 -12.91
C THR A 270 -10.12 -9.24 -13.25
N SER A 271 -10.93 -8.84 -12.26
CA SER A 271 -12.29 -8.30 -12.50
C SER A 271 -12.25 -7.06 -13.40
N LEU A 272 -11.34 -6.12 -13.10
CA LEU A 272 -11.13 -4.91 -13.88
C LEU A 272 -10.75 -5.24 -15.32
N GLY A 273 -9.76 -6.10 -15.54
CA GLY A 273 -9.32 -6.54 -16.86
C GLY A 273 -10.47 -7.11 -17.68
N LEU A 274 -11.24 -8.04 -17.12
CA LEU A 274 -12.39 -8.69 -17.78
C LEU A 274 -13.51 -7.70 -18.15
N ARG A 275 -13.64 -6.59 -17.42
CA ARG A 275 -14.65 -5.55 -17.63
C ARG A 275 -14.18 -4.40 -18.52
N SER A 276 -12.87 -4.18 -18.63
CA SER A 276 -12.24 -3.06 -19.34
C SER A 276 -11.88 -3.35 -20.81
N GLY A 277 -12.20 -4.55 -21.31
CA GLY A 277 -11.91 -4.93 -22.70
C GLY A 277 -12.62 -4.04 -23.73
N ASP A 278 -12.01 -3.93 -24.92
CA ASP A 278 -12.54 -3.12 -26.03
C ASP A 278 -14.01 -3.49 -26.35
N PRO A 279 -14.96 -2.55 -26.20
CA PRO A 279 -16.35 -2.79 -26.54
C PRO A 279 -16.55 -3.30 -27.96
N ALA A 280 -15.78 -2.81 -28.94
CA ALA A 280 -15.91 -3.21 -30.33
C ALA A 280 -15.51 -4.68 -30.54
N ALA A 281 -14.41 -5.13 -29.92
CA ALA A 281 -14.00 -6.53 -29.95
C ALA A 281 -15.04 -7.45 -29.29
N LEU A 282 -15.66 -7.00 -28.19
CA LEU A 282 -16.71 -7.75 -27.50
C LEU A 282 -18.01 -7.80 -28.32
N GLU A 283 -18.42 -6.71 -28.95
CA GLU A 283 -19.58 -6.66 -29.86
C GLU A 283 -19.37 -7.55 -31.08
N ALA A 284 -18.19 -7.48 -31.73
CA ALA A 284 -17.85 -8.36 -32.83
C ALA A 284 -17.93 -9.84 -32.43
N SER A 285 -17.43 -10.20 -31.23
CA SER A 285 -17.57 -11.56 -30.72
C SER A 285 -19.03 -11.98 -30.53
N VAL A 286 -19.91 -11.05 -30.14
CA VAL A 286 -21.36 -11.32 -29.99
C VAL A 286 -21.99 -11.52 -31.37
N SER A 287 -21.66 -10.67 -32.34
CA SER A 287 -22.15 -10.74 -33.72
C SER A 287 -21.76 -12.04 -34.42
N LEU A 288 -20.61 -12.62 -34.06
CA LEU A 288 -20.16 -13.95 -34.53
C LEU A 288 -20.87 -15.12 -33.82
N GLY A 289 -21.84 -14.87 -32.94
CA GLY A 289 -22.62 -15.89 -32.25
C GLY A 289 -21.89 -16.57 -31.09
N SER A 290 -20.84 -15.95 -30.52
CA SER A 290 -20.09 -16.57 -29.42
C SER A 290 -20.91 -16.69 -28.14
N THR A 291 -20.93 -17.89 -27.56
CA THR A 291 -21.51 -18.14 -26.23
C THR A 291 -20.71 -17.43 -25.14
N GLY A 292 -21.29 -17.26 -23.95
CA GLY A 292 -20.60 -16.61 -22.83
C GLY A 292 -19.25 -17.26 -22.48
N TRP A 293 -19.19 -18.60 -22.53
CA TRP A 293 -17.95 -19.35 -22.28
C TRP A 293 -16.92 -19.18 -23.41
N GLN A 294 -17.37 -19.20 -24.67
CA GLN A 294 -16.50 -18.93 -25.81
C GLN A 294 -15.94 -17.52 -25.71
N ARG A 295 -16.80 -16.51 -25.51
CA ARG A 295 -16.41 -15.11 -25.34
C ARG A 295 -15.44 -14.90 -24.19
N LEU A 296 -15.64 -15.60 -23.08
CA LEU A 296 -14.73 -15.54 -21.93
C LEU A 296 -13.34 -16.04 -22.31
N ARG A 297 -13.24 -17.23 -22.94
CA ARG A 297 -11.95 -17.83 -23.32
C ARG A 297 -11.26 -17.16 -24.50
N THR A 298 -12.00 -16.69 -25.50
CA THR A 298 -11.41 -16.19 -26.76
C THR A 298 -11.28 -14.68 -26.84
N ALA A 299 -12.07 -13.92 -26.08
CA ALA A 299 -12.01 -12.45 -26.09
C ALA A 299 -11.63 -11.88 -24.71
N ARG A 300 -12.44 -12.12 -23.66
CA ARG A 300 -12.25 -11.43 -22.37
C ARG A 300 -10.95 -11.79 -21.67
N ILE A 301 -10.64 -13.09 -21.50
CA ILE A 301 -9.41 -13.51 -20.83
C ILE A 301 -8.17 -13.01 -21.59
N PRO A 302 -8.06 -13.20 -22.93
CA PRO A 302 -6.94 -12.66 -23.70
C PRO A 302 -6.75 -11.14 -23.52
N LEU A 303 -7.82 -10.35 -23.64
CA LEU A 303 -7.76 -8.89 -23.47
C LEU A 303 -7.40 -8.47 -22.04
N ALA A 304 -7.75 -9.28 -21.04
CA ALA A 304 -7.49 -9.01 -19.63
C ALA A 304 -6.11 -9.49 -19.13
N ARG A 305 -5.32 -10.18 -19.96
CA ARG A 305 -4.03 -10.80 -19.55
C ARG A 305 -3.08 -9.80 -18.89
N LYS A 306 -3.02 -8.58 -19.42
CA LYS A 306 -2.16 -7.52 -18.86
C LYS A 306 -2.56 -7.16 -17.43
N GLN A 307 -3.84 -6.93 -17.19
CA GLN A 307 -4.34 -6.61 -15.86
C GLN A 307 -4.20 -7.82 -14.92
N MET A 308 -4.40 -9.06 -15.40
CA MET A 308 -4.14 -10.27 -14.61
C MET A 308 -2.67 -10.41 -14.21
N MET A 309 -1.72 -10.11 -15.10
CA MET A 309 -0.28 -10.13 -14.79
C MET A 309 0.12 -9.05 -13.79
N LEU A 310 -0.45 -7.85 -13.91
CA LEU A 310 -0.31 -6.82 -12.88
C LEU A 310 -0.87 -7.31 -11.53
N GLY A 311 -2.01 -8.02 -11.57
CA GLY A 311 -2.61 -8.70 -10.41
C GLY A 311 -1.65 -9.66 -9.74
N LEU A 312 -1.05 -10.56 -10.52
CA LEU A 312 -0.06 -11.52 -10.03
C LEU A 312 1.14 -10.84 -9.40
N ASN A 313 1.70 -9.79 -10.04
CA ASN A 313 2.83 -9.07 -9.47
C ASN A 313 2.47 -8.43 -8.13
N GLN A 314 1.28 -7.81 -8.01
CA GLN A 314 0.82 -7.25 -6.74
C GLN A 314 0.59 -8.33 -5.67
N THR A 315 0.07 -9.50 -6.04
CA THR A 315 -0.08 -10.63 -5.11
C THR A 315 1.27 -11.11 -4.59
N ILE A 316 2.29 -11.21 -5.45
CA ILE A 316 3.66 -11.57 -5.03
C ILE A 316 4.21 -10.55 -4.03
N MET A 317 4.09 -9.26 -4.33
CA MET A 317 4.57 -8.20 -3.45
C MET A 317 3.84 -8.20 -2.08
N MET A 318 2.54 -8.47 -2.08
CA MET A 318 1.75 -8.57 -0.84
C MET A 318 2.10 -9.81 -0.02
N CYS A 319 2.33 -10.95 -0.67
CA CYS A 319 2.83 -12.15 0.00
C CYS A 319 4.17 -11.87 0.70
N LEU A 320 5.10 -11.22 0.00
CA LEU A 320 6.43 -10.92 0.53
C LEU A 320 6.36 -10.00 1.75
N SER A 321 5.51 -8.97 1.69
CA SER A 321 5.29 -8.09 2.84
C SER A 321 4.75 -8.83 4.07
N MET A 322 4.01 -9.93 3.85
CA MET A 322 3.41 -10.73 4.91
C MET A 322 4.38 -11.77 5.47
N VAL A 323 5.36 -12.26 4.71
CA VAL A 323 6.27 -13.32 5.20
C VAL A 323 7.04 -12.93 6.45
N VAL A 324 7.49 -11.68 6.56
CA VAL A 324 8.18 -11.22 7.78
C VAL A 324 7.22 -11.14 8.97
N LEU A 325 5.92 -10.92 8.73
CA LEU A 325 4.89 -10.99 9.78
C LEU A 325 4.55 -12.44 10.14
N ALA A 326 4.67 -13.35 9.19
CA ALA A 326 4.34 -14.75 9.36
C ALA A 326 5.33 -15.47 10.29
N SER A 327 6.60 -15.03 10.36
CA SER A 327 7.58 -15.61 11.29
C SER A 327 7.20 -15.44 12.76
N LEU A 328 6.48 -14.36 13.12
CA LEU A 328 5.99 -14.12 14.48
C LEU A 328 5.07 -15.22 15.02
N ILE A 329 4.50 -16.02 14.12
CA ILE A 329 3.62 -17.15 14.46
C ILE A 329 4.23 -18.50 14.07
N GLY A 330 5.56 -18.57 13.93
CA GLY A 330 6.30 -19.82 13.80
C GLY A 330 6.47 -20.34 12.37
N ALA A 331 6.37 -19.49 11.35
CA ALA A 331 6.59 -19.89 9.95
C ALA A 331 8.06 -20.07 9.55
N GLY A 332 9.00 -19.63 10.38
CA GLY A 332 10.44 -19.67 10.11
C GLY A 332 10.93 -18.63 9.10
N GLY A 333 12.09 -18.90 8.50
CA GLY A 333 12.70 -18.14 7.42
C GLY A 333 13.36 -16.81 7.84
N LEU A 334 13.57 -15.94 6.85
CA LEU A 334 14.21 -14.64 7.02
C LEU A 334 13.48 -13.74 8.03
N GLY A 335 12.17 -13.94 8.18
CA GLY A 335 11.40 -13.22 9.19
C GLY A 335 11.81 -13.56 10.62
N ASP A 336 12.27 -14.80 10.88
CA ASP A 336 12.71 -15.23 12.21
C ASP A 336 14.07 -14.62 12.56
N ALA A 337 14.98 -14.56 11.58
CA ALA A 337 16.25 -13.84 11.72
C ALA A 337 16.03 -12.35 12.05
N ILE A 338 15.09 -11.69 11.37
CA ILE A 338 14.74 -10.28 11.66
C ILE A 338 14.10 -10.14 13.03
N TYR A 339 13.19 -11.04 13.41
CA TYR A 339 12.51 -10.99 14.70
C TYR A 339 13.49 -11.20 15.87
N THR A 340 14.37 -12.18 15.75
CA THR A 340 15.45 -12.44 16.73
C THR A 340 16.34 -11.22 16.87
N ALA A 341 16.80 -10.64 15.76
CA ALA A 341 17.64 -9.44 15.78
C ALA A 341 16.93 -8.20 16.36
N LEU A 342 15.61 -8.07 16.16
CA LEU A 342 14.81 -7.00 16.78
C LEU A 342 14.72 -7.18 18.31
N THR A 343 14.52 -8.41 18.80
CA THR A 343 14.40 -8.69 20.24
C THR A 343 15.74 -8.64 20.97
N SER A 344 16.84 -8.98 20.29
CA SER A 344 18.21 -8.83 20.79
C SER A 344 18.79 -7.42 20.63
N LEU A 345 18.08 -6.54 19.91
CA LEU A 345 18.52 -5.19 19.52
C LEU A 345 19.85 -5.19 18.71
N SER A 346 20.18 -6.31 18.05
CA SER A 346 21.35 -6.44 17.17
C SER A 346 21.05 -5.82 15.81
N THR A 347 21.51 -4.58 15.59
CA THR A 347 21.19 -3.87 14.33
C THR A 347 21.95 -4.44 13.14
N GLY A 348 23.18 -4.89 13.36
CA GLY A 348 23.97 -5.57 12.34
C GLY A 348 23.23 -6.79 11.77
N GLU A 349 22.78 -7.71 12.65
CA GLU A 349 22.12 -8.95 12.22
C GLU A 349 20.84 -8.67 11.46
N ALA A 350 20.08 -7.69 11.95
CA ALA A 350 18.82 -7.33 11.33
C ALA A 350 18.97 -6.66 9.97
N LEU A 351 20.01 -5.85 9.79
CA LEU A 351 20.32 -5.25 8.49
C LEU A 351 20.82 -6.32 7.51
N THR A 352 21.62 -7.29 7.97
CA THR A 352 22.05 -8.45 7.15
C THR A 352 20.84 -9.27 6.68
N ALA A 353 19.95 -9.65 7.59
CA ALA A 353 18.72 -10.37 7.25
C ALA A 353 17.78 -9.51 6.38
N GLY A 354 17.69 -8.21 6.65
CA GLY A 354 16.91 -7.25 5.87
C GLY A 354 17.40 -7.13 4.43
N VAL A 355 18.71 -7.12 4.20
CA VAL A 355 19.32 -7.16 2.85
C VAL A 355 18.91 -8.44 2.14
N ALA A 356 18.96 -9.60 2.80
CA ALA A 356 18.53 -10.86 2.20
C ALA A 356 17.03 -10.83 1.79
N VAL A 357 16.15 -10.29 2.62
CA VAL A 357 14.72 -10.13 2.24
C VAL A 357 14.55 -9.20 1.03
N VAL A 358 15.27 -8.08 0.98
CA VAL A 358 15.23 -7.17 -0.18
C VAL A 358 15.73 -7.86 -1.44
N LEU A 359 16.77 -8.68 -1.36
CA LEU A 359 17.30 -9.43 -2.50
C LEU A 359 16.29 -10.47 -3.00
N VAL A 360 15.60 -11.18 -2.10
CA VAL A 360 14.48 -12.07 -2.46
C VAL A 360 13.35 -11.28 -3.12
N ALA A 361 13.03 -10.08 -2.63
CA ALA A 361 12.06 -9.18 -3.25
C ALA A 361 12.43 -8.87 -4.70
N VAL A 362 13.68 -8.47 -4.91
CA VAL A 362 14.21 -8.12 -6.23
C VAL A 362 14.20 -9.34 -7.15
N LEU A 363 14.55 -10.53 -6.65
CA LEU A 363 14.50 -11.78 -7.41
C LEU A 363 13.07 -12.03 -7.93
N LEU A 364 12.07 -11.99 -7.05
CA LEU A 364 10.69 -12.29 -7.38
C LEU A 364 10.06 -11.21 -8.29
N ASP A 365 10.29 -9.93 -8.01
CA ASP A 365 9.77 -8.82 -8.83
C ASP A 365 10.40 -8.84 -10.23
N ARG A 366 11.72 -8.99 -10.35
CA ARG A 366 12.41 -8.99 -11.65
C ARG A 366 12.01 -10.18 -12.52
N THR A 367 11.89 -11.37 -11.94
CA THR A 367 11.49 -12.58 -12.67
C THR A 367 10.04 -12.47 -13.15
N THR A 368 9.13 -11.98 -12.31
CA THR A 368 7.72 -11.79 -12.65
C THR A 368 7.51 -10.68 -13.68
N ALA A 369 8.16 -9.53 -13.51
CA ALA A 369 8.08 -8.41 -14.44
C ALA A 369 8.58 -8.80 -15.84
N ALA A 370 9.70 -9.53 -15.92
CA ALA A 370 10.24 -10.00 -17.19
C ALA A 370 9.30 -10.98 -17.90
N PHE A 371 8.60 -11.83 -17.14
CA PHE A 371 7.55 -12.70 -17.68
C PHE A 371 6.34 -11.89 -18.19
N GLY A 372 5.96 -10.83 -17.49
CA GLY A 372 4.87 -9.92 -17.86
C GLY A 372 5.15 -9.14 -19.15
N GLU A 373 6.29 -8.47 -19.26
CA GLU A 373 6.69 -7.70 -20.47
C GLU A 373 6.71 -8.58 -21.73
N ARG A 374 7.06 -9.86 -21.58
CA ARG A 374 7.07 -10.82 -22.69
C ARG A 374 5.67 -11.08 -23.26
N LEU A 375 4.63 -11.09 -22.43
CA LEU A 375 3.26 -11.24 -22.91
C LEU A 375 2.86 -10.05 -23.79
N GLU A 376 3.35 -8.84 -23.48
CA GLU A 376 3.09 -7.62 -24.25
C GLU A 376 3.79 -7.61 -25.61
N ASP A 377 5.06 -8.06 -25.66
CA ASP A 377 5.83 -8.16 -26.90
C ASP A 377 5.22 -9.16 -27.90
N SER A 378 4.44 -10.13 -27.42
CA SER A 378 3.76 -11.12 -28.26
C SER A 378 2.52 -10.57 -28.97
N ASP A 379 1.90 -9.52 -28.42
CA ASP A 379 0.65 -8.92 -28.92
C ASP A 379 0.90 -7.70 -29.84
N THR A 380 2.05 -7.02 -29.73
CA THR A 380 2.27 -5.69 -30.34
C THR A 380 3.03 -5.70 -31.67
N ALA A 381 3.72 -6.78 -32.05
CA ALA A 381 4.46 -6.83 -33.32
C ALA A 381 4.68 -8.28 -33.80
N GLY A 382 4.77 -8.48 -35.11
CA GLY A 382 5.12 -9.76 -35.72
C GLY A 382 6.38 -10.36 -35.09
N GLY A 383 6.19 -11.45 -34.34
CA GLY A 383 7.19 -12.42 -33.91
C GLY A 383 8.47 -11.85 -33.28
N SER A 384 8.60 -11.97 -31.96
CA SER A 384 9.95 -12.11 -31.37
C SER A 384 10.75 -13.16 -32.18
N PRO A 385 12.02 -12.92 -32.51
CA PRO A 385 12.83 -13.77 -33.39
C PRO A 385 13.15 -15.16 -32.82
N VAL A 386 12.67 -15.47 -31.61
CA VAL A 386 12.97 -16.72 -30.91
C VAL A 386 11.84 -17.73 -31.16
N PRO A 387 12.12 -18.86 -31.83
CA PRO A 387 11.10 -19.86 -32.14
C PRO A 387 10.51 -20.46 -30.85
N ALA A 388 9.19 -20.67 -30.84
CA ALA A 388 8.45 -21.26 -29.71
C ALA A 388 9.08 -22.57 -29.17
N ARG A 389 9.78 -23.30 -30.05
CA ARG A 389 10.51 -24.52 -29.74
C ARG A 389 11.70 -24.32 -28.79
N GLN A 390 12.44 -23.22 -28.93
CA GLN A 390 13.57 -22.89 -28.04
C GLN A 390 13.07 -22.52 -26.63
N ARG A 391 11.90 -21.87 -26.55
CA ARG A 391 11.24 -21.53 -25.28
C ARG A 391 10.73 -22.78 -24.55
N ALA A 392 10.05 -23.67 -25.27
CA ALA A 392 9.65 -24.96 -24.73
C ALA A 392 10.88 -25.79 -24.30
N GLY A 393 11.97 -25.71 -25.06
CA GLY A 393 13.25 -26.32 -24.73
C GLY A 393 13.87 -25.77 -23.44
N ALA A 394 13.80 -24.47 -23.17
CA ALA A 394 14.33 -23.88 -21.94
C ALA A 394 13.53 -24.21 -20.68
N TRP A 395 12.19 -24.21 -20.77
CA TRP A 395 11.34 -24.70 -19.68
C TRP A 395 11.52 -26.21 -19.47
N GLY A 396 11.66 -26.98 -20.56
CA GLY A 396 11.99 -28.39 -20.52
C GLY A 396 13.35 -28.65 -19.87
N LEU A 397 14.38 -27.87 -20.22
CA LEU A 397 15.72 -27.95 -19.62
C LEU A 397 15.68 -27.63 -18.13
N SER A 398 14.97 -26.57 -17.75
CA SER A 398 14.81 -26.19 -16.34
C SER A 398 14.13 -27.31 -15.54
N GLY A 399 13.08 -27.93 -16.11
CA GLY A 399 12.39 -29.07 -15.49
C GLY A 399 13.26 -30.32 -15.40
N VAL A 400 14.04 -30.64 -16.46
CA VAL A 400 14.97 -31.77 -16.45
C VAL A 400 16.07 -31.57 -15.42
N LEU A 401 16.65 -30.37 -15.34
CA LEU A 401 17.68 -30.06 -14.36
C LEU A 401 17.14 -30.03 -12.94
N LEU A 402 15.91 -29.55 -12.72
CA LEU A 402 15.24 -29.67 -11.44
C LEU A 402 15.14 -31.13 -11.00
N VAL A 403 14.68 -32.03 -11.88
CA VAL A 403 14.59 -33.47 -11.56
C VAL A 403 15.98 -34.09 -11.36
N LEU A 404 16.96 -33.71 -12.17
CA LEU A 404 18.33 -34.21 -12.06
C LEU A 404 18.98 -33.80 -10.73
N PHE A 405 18.91 -32.52 -10.36
CA PHE A 405 19.46 -32.03 -9.10
C PHE A 405 18.67 -32.54 -7.91
N ALA A 406 17.34 -32.70 -8.00
CA ALA A 406 16.58 -33.31 -6.91
C ALA A 406 16.98 -34.79 -6.68
N ALA A 407 17.34 -35.51 -7.74
CA ALA A 407 17.72 -36.92 -7.65
C ALA A 407 19.19 -37.16 -7.25
N VAL A 408 20.10 -36.28 -7.69
CA VAL A 408 21.57 -36.48 -7.56
C VAL A 408 22.24 -35.39 -6.72
N GLY A 409 21.51 -34.33 -6.35
CA GLY A 409 22.00 -33.20 -5.56
C GLY A 409 22.72 -33.60 -4.27
N PRO A 410 22.20 -34.55 -3.45
CA PRO A 410 22.87 -34.93 -2.21
C PRO A 410 24.22 -35.63 -2.44
N ALA A 411 24.48 -36.11 -3.66
CA ALA A 411 25.76 -36.73 -4.03
C ALA A 411 26.77 -35.74 -4.66
N ILE A 412 26.31 -34.56 -5.07
CA ILE A 412 27.11 -33.58 -5.84
C ILE A 412 27.39 -32.32 -5.02
N SER A 413 26.47 -31.90 -4.16
CA SER A 413 26.57 -30.67 -3.38
C SER A 413 26.04 -30.86 -1.98
N ASP A 414 26.71 -30.24 -1.00
CA ASP A 414 26.19 -30.13 0.35
C ASP A 414 24.85 -29.37 0.37
N GLU A 415 24.01 -29.69 1.35
CA GLU A 415 22.70 -29.05 1.57
C GLU A 415 22.88 -27.55 1.87
N LYS A 416 23.92 -27.22 2.65
CA LYS A 416 24.19 -25.88 3.16
C LYS A 416 25.20 -25.14 2.31
N TRP A 417 25.13 -23.81 2.38
CA TRP A 417 26.18 -22.95 1.83
C TRP A 417 27.51 -23.21 2.55
N PRO A 418 28.65 -23.25 1.85
CA PRO A 418 29.94 -23.50 2.50
C PRO A 418 30.31 -22.40 3.52
N GLU A 419 30.51 -22.79 4.78
CA GLU A 419 30.86 -21.84 5.87
C GLU A 419 32.14 -21.05 5.57
N GLY A 420 33.12 -21.64 4.88
CA GLY A 420 34.37 -20.94 4.53
C GLY A 420 34.21 -19.85 3.46
N TRP A 421 33.05 -19.73 2.83
CA TRP A 421 32.75 -18.70 1.83
C TRP A 421 31.89 -17.57 2.40
N THR A 422 31.44 -17.67 3.66
CA THR A 422 30.63 -16.62 4.26
C THR A 422 31.48 -15.37 4.53
N VAL A 423 30.85 -14.21 4.40
CA VAL A 423 31.41 -12.89 4.63
C VAL A 423 30.54 -12.22 5.68
N ASP A 424 31.05 -12.16 6.90
CA ASP A 424 30.34 -11.47 7.97
C ASP A 424 30.42 -9.95 7.79
N ILE A 425 29.32 -9.36 7.33
CA ILE A 425 29.16 -7.89 7.26
C ILE A 425 28.51 -7.33 8.53
N THR A 426 28.03 -8.18 9.42
CA THR A 426 27.27 -7.82 10.63
C THR A 426 28.07 -6.88 11.51
N GLY A 427 29.34 -7.20 11.77
CA GLY A 427 30.22 -6.35 12.58
C GLY A 427 30.46 -4.96 11.97
N ASN A 428 30.61 -4.89 10.64
CA ASN A 428 30.79 -3.62 9.93
C ASN A 428 29.51 -2.78 9.94
N LEU A 429 28.35 -3.42 9.74
CA LEU A 429 27.05 -2.77 9.82
C LEU A 429 26.76 -2.27 11.23
N GLN A 430 27.03 -3.08 12.26
CA GLN A 430 26.89 -2.69 13.66
C GLN A 430 27.77 -1.49 13.98
N SER A 431 29.06 -1.54 13.59
CA SER A 431 29.98 -0.41 13.80
C SER A 431 29.52 0.87 13.10
N ALA A 432 28.95 0.75 11.90
CA ALA A 432 28.41 1.90 11.18
C ALA A 432 27.18 2.48 11.88
N VAL A 433 26.28 1.63 12.38
CA VAL A 433 25.09 2.04 13.14
C VAL A 433 25.51 2.70 14.45
N ASP A 434 26.44 2.11 15.19
CA ASP A 434 26.97 2.65 16.44
C ASP A 434 27.57 4.05 16.22
N TRP A 435 28.34 4.22 15.14
CA TRP A 435 28.83 5.54 14.74
C TRP A 435 27.68 6.52 14.48
N PHE A 436 26.64 6.11 13.75
CA PHE A 436 25.47 6.94 13.50
C PHE A 436 24.74 7.30 14.79
N THR A 437 24.52 6.36 15.71
CA THR A 437 23.84 6.62 16.98
C THR A 437 24.65 7.51 17.90
N ASP A 438 25.97 7.37 17.93
CA ASP A 438 26.85 8.21 18.76
C ASP A 438 26.83 9.67 18.29
N HIS A 439 26.82 9.88 16.97
CA HIS A 439 26.90 11.22 16.38
C HIS A 439 25.53 11.90 16.20
N LEU A 440 24.48 11.14 15.83
CA LEU A 440 23.13 11.68 15.63
C LEU A 440 22.25 11.60 16.88
N GLY A 441 22.47 10.60 17.75
CA GLY A 441 21.67 10.34 18.95
C GLY A 441 21.72 11.47 19.97
N SER A 442 22.93 11.85 20.37
CA SER A 442 23.19 12.93 21.33
C SER A 442 23.17 14.32 20.68
N GLY A 443 23.70 14.42 19.45
CA GLY A 443 23.71 15.59 18.58
C GLY A 443 24.41 16.85 19.12
N ILE A 444 24.74 17.74 18.18
CA ILE A 444 25.53 18.97 18.32
C ILE A 444 25.11 19.78 19.58
N PRO A 445 26.05 20.30 20.41
CA PRO A 445 25.81 20.95 21.71
C PRO A 445 24.80 22.11 21.77
N LEU A 446 24.21 22.52 20.65
CA LEU A 446 23.29 23.65 20.51
C LEU A 446 21.91 23.32 19.92
N ILE A 447 21.79 22.22 19.15
CA ILE A 447 20.52 21.84 18.47
C ILE A 447 19.96 20.55 19.08
N GLY A 448 20.82 19.75 19.74
CA GLY A 448 20.47 18.43 20.27
C GLY A 448 20.36 17.37 19.18
N GLY A 449 20.44 16.10 19.58
CA GLY A 449 20.35 14.94 18.68
C GLY A 449 18.93 14.39 18.55
N THR A 450 18.82 13.22 17.90
CA THR A 450 17.54 12.55 17.65
C THR A 450 16.79 12.22 18.93
N ASN A 451 17.49 11.94 20.04
CA ASN A 451 16.86 11.71 21.34
C ASN A 451 16.19 12.99 21.89
N THR A 452 16.90 14.13 21.83
CA THR A 452 16.33 15.42 22.27
C THR A 452 15.17 15.87 21.39
N TRP A 453 15.24 15.61 20.08
CA TRP A 453 14.13 15.83 19.17
C TRP A 453 12.94 14.93 19.54
N ALA A 454 13.19 13.66 19.86
CA ALA A 454 12.13 12.72 20.16
C ALA A 454 11.42 13.05 21.48
N GLU A 455 12.16 13.44 22.50
CA GLU A 455 11.62 13.98 23.76
C GLU A 455 10.88 15.29 23.52
N GLY A 456 11.47 16.20 22.74
CA GLY A 456 10.86 17.47 22.35
C GLY A 456 9.53 17.26 21.63
N PHE A 457 9.49 16.37 20.65
CA PHE A 457 8.29 15.99 19.90
C PHE A 457 7.25 15.34 20.82
N ALA A 458 7.67 14.43 21.69
CA ALA A 458 6.79 13.82 22.67
C ALA A 458 6.14 14.87 23.58
N ASN A 459 6.94 15.78 24.13
CA ASN A 459 6.49 16.75 25.12
C ASN A 459 5.72 17.93 24.53
N HIS A 460 6.05 18.38 23.31
CA HIS A 460 5.47 19.58 22.71
C HIS A 460 4.42 19.29 21.65
N VAL A 461 4.40 18.09 21.06
CA VAL A 461 3.43 17.73 20.00
C VAL A 461 2.52 16.61 20.49
N LEU A 462 3.08 15.46 20.85
CA LEU A 462 2.29 14.26 21.14
C LEU A 462 1.51 14.36 22.46
N ASN A 463 2.16 14.70 23.58
CA ASN A 463 1.56 14.76 24.90
C ASN A 463 0.47 15.85 24.98
N PRO A 464 0.66 17.06 24.44
CA PRO A 464 -0.40 18.08 24.42
C PRO A 464 -1.58 17.65 23.55
N LEU A 465 -1.34 17.05 22.38
CA LEU A 465 -2.40 16.53 21.54
C LEU A 465 -3.19 15.43 22.25
N ARG A 466 -2.48 14.46 22.84
CA ARG A 466 -3.08 13.39 23.64
C ARG A 466 -3.90 13.95 24.79
N SER A 467 -3.33 14.85 25.58
CA SER A 467 -4.00 15.49 26.70
C SER A 467 -5.25 16.25 26.25
N GLY A 468 -5.18 16.96 25.13
CA GLY A 468 -6.33 17.63 24.53
C GLY A 468 -7.46 16.63 24.19
N LEU A 469 -7.12 15.54 23.50
CA LEU A 469 -8.08 14.50 23.16
C LEU A 469 -8.68 13.83 24.40
N THR A 470 -7.88 13.42 25.38
CA THR A 470 -8.36 12.73 26.59
C THR A 470 -9.09 13.65 27.56
N SER A 471 -8.82 14.95 27.52
CA SER A 471 -9.57 15.94 28.31
C SER A 471 -10.95 16.26 27.72
N THR A 472 -11.17 15.93 26.45
CA THR A 472 -12.43 16.23 25.77
C THR A 472 -13.49 15.19 26.14
N PRO A 473 -14.68 15.59 26.60
CA PRO A 473 -15.80 14.68 26.81
C PRO A 473 -16.13 13.84 25.57
N TRP A 474 -16.44 12.56 25.77
CA TRP A 474 -16.70 11.63 24.66
C TRP A 474 -17.75 12.15 23.66
N TRP A 475 -18.82 12.77 24.14
CA TRP A 475 -19.92 13.28 23.31
C TRP A 475 -19.48 14.47 22.44
N ALA A 476 -18.54 15.29 22.93
CA ALA A 476 -18.01 16.42 22.18
C ALA A 476 -17.08 15.94 21.06
N LEU A 477 -16.28 14.89 21.31
CA LEU A 477 -15.49 14.24 20.25
C LEU A 477 -16.36 13.58 19.19
N VAL A 478 -17.42 12.87 19.61
CA VAL A 478 -18.39 12.27 18.67
C VAL A 478 -19.07 13.36 17.83
N LEU A 479 -19.48 14.47 18.44
CA LEU A 479 -20.07 15.61 17.75
C LEU A 479 -19.09 16.25 16.77
N LEU A 480 -17.82 16.43 17.17
CA LEU A 480 -16.77 16.94 16.30
C LEU A 480 -16.63 16.07 15.05
N VAL A 481 -16.52 14.76 15.22
CA VAL A 481 -16.43 13.81 14.10
C VAL A 481 -17.68 13.87 13.22
N ALA A 482 -18.88 13.95 13.80
CA ALA A 482 -20.11 14.09 13.04
C ALA A 482 -20.12 15.34 12.16
N VAL A 483 -19.73 16.50 12.73
CA VAL A 483 -19.69 17.77 12.01
C VAL A 483 -18.63 17.76 10.91
N VAL A 484 -17.42 17.29 11.21
CA VAL A 484 -16.34 17.19 10.21
C VAL A 484 -16.76 16.24 9.08
N GLY A 485 -17.33 15.08 9.40
CA GLY A 485 -17.82 14.12 8.41
C GLY A 485 -18.91 14.68 7.51
N LEU A 486 -19.83 15.51 8.03
CA LEU A 486 -20.88 16.17 7.25
C LEU A 486 -20.32 17.26 6.33
N VAL A 487 -19.29 17.98 6.79
CA VAL A 487 -18.68 19.10 6.07
C VAL A 487 -17.77 18.63 4.94
N VAL A 488 -16.89 17.66 5.23
CA VAL A 488 -15.90 17.14 4.27
C VAL A 488 -16.51 16.09 3.35
N GLY A 489 -17.25 15.16 3.93
CA GLY A 489 -17.79 13.99 3.24
C GLY A 489 -19.30 14.06 3.01
N THR A 490 -19.97 12.96 3.35
CA THR A 490 -21.41 12.76 3.23
C THR A 490 -22.01 12.40 4.58
N TRP A 491 -23.34 12.42 4.70
CA TRP A 491 -24.01 11.95 5.92
C TRP A 491 -23.61 10.50 6.29
N ARG A 492 -23.34 9.65 5.28
CA ARG A 492 -22.85 8.28 5.47
C ARG A 492 -21.45 8.27 6.09
N ALA A 493 -20.59 9.21 5.70
CA ALA A 493 -19.25 9.35 6.28
C ALA A 493 -19.34 9.79 7.75
N ALA A 494 -20.20 10.76 8.06
CA ALA A 494 -20.46 11.19 9.43
C ALA A 494 -21.03 10.06 10.29
N ALA A 495 -22.06 9.36 9.79
CA ALA A 495 -22.66 8.24 10.49
C ALA A 495 -21.67 7.09 10.71
N ALA A 496 -20.84 6.76 9.71
CA ALA A 496 -19.79 5.75 9.85
C ALA A 496 -18.74 6.16 10.89
N GLY A 497 -18.29 7.41 10.89
CA GLY A 497 -17.32 7.91 11.87
C GLY A 497 -17.87 7.89 13.31
N VAL A 498 -19.12 8.33 13.48
CA VAL A 498 -19.83 8.25 14.77
C VAL A 498 -20.01 6.80 15.22
N ALA A 499 -20.41 5.90 14.32
CA ALA A 499 -20.57 4.48 14.63
C ALA A 499 -19.24 3.83 15.02
N CYS A 500 -18.13 4.17 14.35
CA CYS A 500 -16.80 3.66 14.69
C CYS A 500 -16.36 4.12 16.09
N LEU A 501 -16.52 5.41 16.42
CA LEU A 501 -16.21 5.91 17.76
C LEU A 501 -17.12 5.31 18.84
N ALA A 502 -18.42 5.18 18.55
CA ALA A 502 -19.36 4.56 19.47
C ALA A 502 -19.01 3.08 19.71
N LEU A 503 -18.66 2.33 18.66
CA LEU A 503 -18.25 0.93 18.78
C LEU A 503 -16.99 0.78 19.64
N ILE A 504 -15.99 1.64 19.44
CA ILE A 504 -14.78 1.69 20.27
C ILE A 504 -15.12 1.93 21.75
N GLY A 505 -16.02 2.88 22.01
CA GLY A 505 -16.48 3.20 23.35
C GLY A 505 -17.21 2.01 24.00
N VAL A 506 -18.17 1.42 23.28
CA VAL A 506 -18.93 0.25 23.72
C VAL A 506 -18.03 -0.94 24.06
N MET A 507 -16.91 -1.14 23.35
CA MET A 507 -15.93 -2.19 23.66
C MET A 507 -15.03 -1.89 24.88
N GLY A 508 -15.17 -0.73 25.53
CA GLY A 508 -14.31 -0.32 26.64
C GLY A 508 -12.87 0.03 26.22
N LEU A 509 -12.66 0.39 24.95
CA LEU A 509 -11.33 0.68 24.38
C LEU A 509 -11.11 2.17 24.10
N TRP A 510 -11.91 3.05 24.73
CA TRP A 510 -11.90 4.50 24.46
C TRP A 510 -10.52 5.13 24.68
N ASP A 511 -9.93 4.98 25.87
CA ASP A 511 -8.66 5.65 26.20
C ASP A 511 -7.49 5.10 25.38
N ARG A 512 -7.44 3.77 25.19
CA ARG A 512 -6.45 3.10 24.32
C ARG A 512 -6.56 3.58 22.87
N SER A 513 -7.78 3.85 22.41
CA SER A 513 -8.03 4.37 21.07
C SER A 513 -7.65 5.84 20.95
N LEU A 514 -7.88 6.67 21.96
CA LEU A 514 -7.42 8.07 21.98
C LEU A 514 -5.89 8.16 22.01
N ASP A 515 -5.23 7.27 22.75
CA ASP A 515 -3.77 7.14 22.72
C ASP A 515 -3.27 6.83 21.31
N THR A 516 -3.87 5.84 20.67
CA THR A 516 -3.56 5.46 19.28
C THR A 516 -3.84 6.60 18.31
N LEU A 517 -5.00 7.25 18.44
CA LEU A 517 -5.43 8.37 17.61
C LEU A 517 -4.44 9.53 17.70
N SER A 518 -3.95 9.86 18.90
CA SER A 518 -2.94 10.91 19.09
C SER A 518 -1.63 10.61 18.36
N GLN A 519 -1.18 9.34 18.38
CA GLN A 519 0.03 8.90 17.68
C GLN A 519 -0.16 8.95 16.16
N VAL A 520 -1.29 8.45 15.66
CA VAL A 520 -1.62 8.43 14.24
C VAL A 520 -1.75 9.85 13.68
N ILE A 521 -2.44 10.77 14.36
CA ILE A 521 -2.56 12.17 13.93
C ILE A 521 -1.17 12.81 13.88
N SER A 522 -0.36 12.62 14.93
CA SER A 522 0.99 13.21 15.00
C SER A 522 1.88 12.69 13.87
N GLY A 523 1.90 11.37 13.65
CA GLY A 523 2.65 10.74 12.58
C GLY A 523 2.16 11.12 11.19
N LEU A 524 0.84 11.21 10.99
CA LEU A 524 0.25 11.61 9.72
C LEU A 524 0.60 13.06 9.37
N VAL A 525 0.48 13.99 10.33
CA VAL A 525 0.84 15.40 10.11
C VAL A 525 2.31 15.50 9.72
N LEU A 526 3.19 14.80 10.43
CA LEU A 526 4.62 14.80 10.11
C LEU A 526 4.90 14.17 8.74
N THR A 527 4.26 13.05 8.41
CA THR A 527 4.38 12.36 7.13
C THR A 527 3.91 13.23 5.96
N VAL A 528 2.74 13.87 6.09
CA VAL A 528 2.19 14.74 5.05
C VAL A 528 3.05 15.98 4.89
N LEU A 529 3.48 16.60 5.99
CA LEU A 529 4.35 17.77 5.95
C LEU A 529 5.67 17.45 5.24
N LEU A 530 6.39 16.43 5.69
CA LEU A 530 7.66 16.02 5.08
C LEU A 530 7.45 15.55 3.63
N GLY A 531 6.43 14.72 3.40
CA GLY A 531 6.17 14.11 2.10
C GLY A 531 5.78 15.14 1.04
N VAL A 532 4.93 16.10 1.39
CA VAL A 532 4.52 17.17 0.48
C VAL A 532 5.68 18.13 0.23
N LEU A 533 6.45 18.52 1.26
CA LEU A 533 7.58 19.44 1.09
C LEU A 533 8.68 18.82 0.21
N VAL A 534 9.08 17.58 0.49
CA VAL A 534 10.09 16.87 -0.30
C VAL A 534 9.57 16.55 -1.70
N GLY A 535 8.28 16.20 -1.83
CA GLY A 535 7.65 15.96 -3.13
C GLY A 535 7.56 17.22 -4.01
N ILE A 536 7.25 18.38 -3.42
CA ILE A 536 7.32 19.67 -4.12
C ILE A 536 8.76 19.94 -4.56
N LEU A 537 9.75 19.72 -3.68
CA LEU A 537 11.15 19.94 -4.04
C LEU A 537 11.61 19.02 -5.18
N ALA A 538 11.21 17.75 -5.16
CA ALA A 538 11.51 16.79 -6.22
C ALA A 538 10.89 17.18 -7.56
N ALA A 539 9.60 17.57 -7.58
CA ALA A 539 8.92 18.04 -8.79
C ALA A 539 9.56 19.30 -9.39
N ARG A 540 10.11 20.16 -8.53
CA ARG A 540 10.73 21.43 -8.94
C ARG A 540 12.16 21.27 -9.44
N VAL A 541 12.89 20.28 -8.93
CA VAL A 541 14.32 20.09 -9.23
C VAL A 541 14.56 18.67 -9.75
N PRO A 542 14.67 18.47 -11.09
CA PRO A 542 14.85 17.14 -11.68
C PRO A 542 16.08 16.38 -11.16
N ARG A 543 17.11 17.09 -10.69
CA ARG A 543 18.27 16.49 -10.03
C ARG A 543 17.90 15.87 -8.67
N VAL A 544 17.07 16.56 -7.88
CA VAL A 544 16.59 16.05 -6.59
C VAL A 544 15.72 14.82 -6.80
N GLU A 545 14.79 14.85 -7.76
CA GLU A 545 13.99 13.67 -8.10
C GLU A 545 14.86 12.47 -8.49
N ARG A 546 15.88 12.70 -9.33
CA ARG A 546 16.79 11.63 -9.79
C ARG A 546 17.61 11.02 -8.64
N ILE A 547 18.01 11.83 -7.65
CA ILE A 547 18.77 11.36 -6.48
C ILE A 547 17.84 10.67 -5.48
N LEU A 548 16.63 11.20 -5.26
CA LEU A 548 15.69 10.64 -4.30
C LEU A 548 15.07 9.33 -4.78
N ARG A 549 14.83 9.17 -6.09
CA ARG A 549 14.10 8.01 -6.63
C ARG A 549 14.65 6.66 -6.15
N PRO A 550 15.97 6.36 -6.23
CA PRO A 550 16.51 5.10 -5.71
C PRO A 550 16.31 4.93 -4.20
N VAL A 551 16.50 6.00 -3.42
CA VAL A 551 16.29 5.95 -1.96
C VAL A 551 14.84 5.64 -1.63
N LEU A 552 13.90 6.31 -2.31
CA LEU A 552 12.47 6.06 -2.14
C LEU A 552 12.06 4.68 -2.66
N ASP A 553 12.73 4.13 -3.67
CA ASP A 553 12.46 2.77 -4.17
C ASP A 553 12.85 1.77 -3.07
N VAL A 554 14.08 1.89 -2.53
CA VAL A 554 14.57 1.04 -1.46
C VAL A 554 13.68 1.15 -0.20
N MET A 555 13.32 2.37 0.20
CA MET A 555 12.42 2.62 1.34
C MET A 555 10.99 2.10 1.15
N GLN A 556 10.60 1.72 -0.07
CA GLN A 556 9.30 1.10 -0.34
C GLN A 556 9.39 -0.42 -0.48
N THR A 557 10.58 -0.95 -0.74
CA THR A 557 10.78 -2.38 -0.95
C THR A 557 11.32 -3.09 0.29
N MET A 558 11.99 -2.40 1.23
CA MET A 558 12.37 -3.11 2.46
C MET A 558 11.14 -3.39 3.34
N PRO A 559 11.12 -4.52 4.07
CA PRO A 559 10.11 -4.79 5.07
C PRO A 559 10.13 -3.76 6.20
N GLN A 560 8.94 -3.48 6.74
CA GLN A 560 8.71 -2.55 7.84
C GLN A 560 9.58 -2.79 9.10
N PHE A 561 9.88 -4.05 9.43
CA PHE A 561 10.72 -4.42 10.58
C PHE A 561 12.18 -3.97 10.44
N VAL A 562 12.69 -3.93 9.21
CA VAL A 562 14.07 -3.51 8.94
C VAL A 562 14.26 -2.03 9.30
N TYR A 563 13.25 -1.17 9.05
CA TYR A 563 13.31 0.25 9.43
C TYR A 563 13.23 0.45 10.94
N LEU A 564 12.63 -0.49 11.66
CA LEU A 564 12.33 -0.34 13.06
C LEU A 564 13.60 -0.26 13.90
N ILE A 565 14.62 -0.99 13.51
CA ILE A 565 15.81 -1.21 14.33
C ILE A 565 16.74 0.00 14.31
N PRO A 566 17.09 0.59 13.15
CA PRO A 566 17.79 1.88 13.14
C PRO A 566 16.99 2.98 13.85
N VAL A 567 15.66 2.95 13.79
CA VAL A 567 14.82 3.93 14.49
C VAL A 567 14.92 3.77 16.00
N ILE A 568 14.84 2.54 16.52
CA ILE A 568 15.04 2.24 17.94
C ILE A 568 16.46 2.64 18.36
N ALA A 569 17.47 2.34 17.56
CA ALA A 569 18.85 2.69 17.85
C ALA A 569 19.04 4.22 17.97
N LEU A 570 18.35 5.01 17.13
CA LEU A 570 18.48 6.47 17.12
C LEU A 570 17.62 7.20 18.15
N VAL A 571 16.45 6.67 18.51
CA VAL A 571 15.42 7.38 19.30
C VAL A 571 15.06 6.66 20.60
N GLY A 572 15.53 5.42 20.77
CA GLY A 572 15.12 4.53 21.85
C GLY A 572 13.76 3.89 21.62
N LEU A 573 13.32 3.08 22.58
CA LEU A 573 11.99 2.47 22.58
C LEU A 573 10.93 3.49 23.01
N GLY A 574 9.72 3.40 22.44
CA GLY A 574 8.60 4.23 22.88
C GLY A 574 7.68 4.73 21.77
N ARG A 575 6.72 5.58 22.17
CA ARG A 575 5.72 6.21 21.29
C ARG A 575 6.35 6.98 20.14
N THR A 576 7.40 7.75 20.39
CA THR A 576 8.04 8.57 19.35
C THR A 576 8.74 7.70 18.31
N ALA A 577 9.38 6.60 18.72
CA ALA A 577 9.99 5.66 17.80
C ALA A 577 8.96 4.97 16.90
N GLY A 578 7.82 4.55 17.45
CA GLY A 578 6.71 4.01 16.67
C GLY A 578 6.18 5.00 15.63
N ILE A 579 6.02 6.28 16.02
CA ILE A 579 5.60 7.36 15.10
C ILE A 579 6.65 7.61 14.03
N LEU A 580 7.94 7.67 14.38
CA LEU A 580 9.02 7.92 13.43
C LEU A 580 9.16 6.79 12.42
N ALA A 581 9.04 5.53 12.87
CA ALA A 581 9.04 4.36 12.00
C ALA A 581 7.85 4.42 11.01
N ALA A 582 6.66 4.82 11.47
CA ALA A 582 5.50 5.04 10.60
C ALA A 582 5.73 6.15 9.57
N VAL A 583 6.40 7.24 9.96
CA VAL A 583 6.74 8.34 9.05
C VAL A 583 7.73 7.90 7.99
N ILE A 584 8.79 7.17 8.37
CA ILE A 584 9.80 6.65 7.44
C ILE A 584 9.16 5.69 6.43
N TYR A 585 8.25 4.83 6.89
CA TYR A 585 7.53 3.89 6.03
C TYR A 585 6.53 4.58 5.08
N ALA A 586 5.77 5.57 5.58
CA ALA A 586 4.70 6.21 4.82
C ALA A 586 5.17 7.36 3.91
N ALA A 587 6.23 8.07 4.28
CA ALA A 587 6.70 9.26 3.55
C ALA A 587 7.02 9.00 2.07
N PRO A 588 7.69 7.89 1.67
CA PRO A 588 7.99 7.64 0.26
C PRO A 588 6.78 7.65 -0.66
N ALA A 589 5.66 7.09 -0.21
CA ALA A 589 4.43 7.08 -0.98
C ALA A 589 3.89 8.50 -1.18
N VAL A 590 3.84 9.30 -0.10
CA VAL A 590 3.38 10.70 -0.16
C VAL A 590 4.29 11.55 -1.05
N ILE A 591 5.61 11.37 -0.98
CA ILE A 591 6.59 12.08 -1.82
C ILE A 591 6.36 11.78 -3.29
N ARG A 592 6.20 10.50 -3.66
CA ARG A 592 5.98 10.08 -5.05
C ARG A 592 4.67 10.62 -5.59
N ILE A 593 3.57 10.46 -4.85
CA ILE A 593 2.25 10.91 -5.27
C ILE A 593 2.25 12.43 -5.43
N THR A 594 2.86 13.17 -4.50
CA THR A 594 3.01 14.63 -4.60
C THR A 594 3.81 15.03 -5.85
N THR A 595 4.95 14.38 -6.08
CA THR A 595 5.82 14.65 -7.24
C THR A 595 5.07 14.42 -8.55
N GLN A 596 4.37 13.29 -8.66
CA GLN A 596 3.55 12.93 -9.82
C GLN A 596 2.38 13.89 -10.04
N ALA A 597 1.68 14.27 -8.96
CA ALA A 597 0.56 15.20 -9.04
C ALA A 597 0.97 16.58 -9.57
N LEU A 598 2.14 17.07 -9.18
CA LEU A 598 2.67 18.36 -9.66
C LEU A 598 3.22 18.28 -11.09
N ASN A 599 3.93 17.19 -11.42
CA ASN A 599 4.44 16.97 -12.78
C ASN A 599 3.32 16.66 -13.78
N GLY A 600 2.18 16.15 -13.31
CA GLY A 600 0.99 15.84 -14.12
C GLY A 600 0.05 17.02 -14.36
N VAL A 601 0.40 18.25 -13.92
CA VAL A 601 -0.39 19.46 -14.20
C VAL A 601 -0.36 19.76 -15.71
N ASP A 602 -1.50 20.21 -16.23
CA ASP A 602 -1.67 20.50 -17.66
C ASP A 602 -0.59 21.46 -18.19
N ARG A 603 0.02 21.06 -19.31
CA ARG A 603 1.14 21.79 -19.90
C ARG A 603 0.69 23.14 -20.49
N ALA A 604 -0.51 23.23 -21.06
CA ALA A 604 -1.02 24.47 -21.62
C ALA A 604 -1.29 25.50 -20.51
N ALA A 605 -1.80 25.08 -19.35
CA ALA A 605 -1.94 25.94 -18.18
C ALA A 605 -0.58 26.50 -17.70
N MET A 606 0.47 25.68 -17.73
CA MET A 606 1.83 26.11 -17.38
C MET A 606 2.43 27.08 -18.41
N GLU A 607 2.25 26.83 -19.70
CA GLU A 607 2.70 27.71 -20.79
C GLU A 607 1.96 29.06 -20.79
N ALA A 608 0.65 29.05 -20.52
CA ALA A 608 -0.15 30.27 -20.34
C ALA A 608 0.33 31.08 -19.14
N SER A 609 0.59 30.44 -18.00
CA SER A 609 1.12 31.12 -16.81
C SER A 609 2.50 31.76 -17.06
N THR A 610 3.34 31.09 -17.85
CA THR A 610 4.67 31.59 -18.23
C THR A 610 4.55 32.78 -19.19
N SER A 611 3.62 32.73 -20.15
CA SER A 611 3.35 33.81 -21.09
C SER A 611 2.81 35.08 -20.41
N LEU A 612 2.11 34.92 -19.28
CA LEU A 612 1.65 36.02 -18.42
C LEU A 612 2.75 36.56 -17.48
N GLY A 613 3.99 36.08 -17.59
CA GLY A 613 5.11 36.53 -16.77
C GLY A 613 5.07 36.05 -15.33
N ALA A 614 4.30 34.99 -15.02
CA ALA A 614 4.22 34.48 -13.66
C ALA A 614 5.57 33.92 -13.21
N THR A 615 6.07 34.42 -12.08
CA THR A 615 7.29 33.90 -11.42
C THR A 615 7.08 32.45 -10.97
N THR A 616 8.18 31.73 -10.77
CA THR A 616 8.14 30.35 -10.25
C THR A 616 7.27 30.17 -9.01
N ARG A 617 7.33 31.11 -8.06
CA ARG A 617 6.52 31.06 -6.84
C ARG A 617 5.04 31.27 -7.15
N GLN A 618 4.71 32.19 -8.06
CA GLN A 618 3.34 32.41 -8.51
C GLN A 618 2.79 31.22 -9.29
N GLN A 619 3.61 30.56 -10.13
CA GLN A 619 3.20 29.32 -10.81
C GLN A 619 2.90 28.21 -9.81
N LEU A 620 3.75 28.02 -8.79
CA LEU A 620 3.55 26.99 -7.78
C LEU A 620 2.25 27.22 -6.98
N TRP A 621 2.10 28.39 -6.38
CA TRP A 621 0.98 28.68 -5.48
C TRP A 621 -0.31 29.04 -6.22
N GLY A 622 -0.22 29.63 -7.41
CA GLY A 622 -1.36 30.10 -8.19
C GLY A 622 -1.89 29.13 -9.24
N VAL A 623 -1.07 28.16 -9.70
CA VAL A 623 -1.45 27.24 -10.79
C VAL A 623 -1.23 25.78 -10.38
N GLN A 624 -0.01 25.38 -10.05
CA GLN A 624 0.32 23.96 -9.83
C GLN A 624 -0.38 23.38 -8.60
N LEU A 625 -0.26 24.01 -7.42
CA LEU A 625 -0.89 23.49 -6.20
C LEU A 625 -2.42 23.44 -6.29
N PRO A 626 -3.12 24.46 -6.82
CA PRO A 626 -4.57 24.39 -7.05
C PRO A 626 -4.98 23.25 -7.99
N LEU A 627 -4.28 23.08 -9.13
CA LEU A 627 -4.61 22.04 -10.12
C LEU A 627 -4.23 20.63 -9.63
N ALA A 628 -3.14 20.49 -8.88
CA ALA A 628 -2.68 19.23 -8.30
C ALA A 628 -3.41 18.83 -7.00
N SER A 629 -4.29 19.69 -6.47
CA SER A 629 -4.95 19.50 -5.16
C SER A 629 -5.61 18.13 -4.97
N ARG A 630 -6.23 17.57 -6.03
CA ARG A 630 -6.82 16.23 -5.98
C ARG A 630 -5.77 15.14 -5.81
N GLY A 631 -4.65 15.25 -6.53
CA GLY A 631 -3.52 14.31 -6.39
C GLY A 631 -2.86 14.42 -5.01
N LEU A 632 -2.74 15.63 -4.46
CA LEU A 632 -2.23 15.83 -3.09
C LEU A 632 -3.13 15.16 -2.05
N LEU A 633 -4.46 15.25 -2.21
CA LEU A 633 -5.41 14.56 -1.33
C LEU A 633 -5.29 13.03 -1.40
N VAL A 634 -5.01 12.47 -2.59
CA VAL A 634 -4.68 11.04 -2.72
C VAL A 634 -3.41 10.71 -1.93
N GLY A 635 -2.40 11.57 -1.99
CA GLY A 635 -1.17 11.43 -1.19
C GLY A 635 -1.44 11.44 0.32
N VAL A 636 -2.29 12.35 0.80
CA VAL A 636 -2.72 12.39 2.21
C VAL A 636 -3.45 11.10 2.60
N ASN A 637 -4.38 10.63 1.76
CA ASN A 637 -5.10 9.38 2.03
C ASN A 637 -4.17 8.17 2.09
N GLN A 638 -3.17 8.12 1.21
CA GLN A 638 -2.16 7.06 1.26
C GLN A 638 -1.31 7.16 2.53
N GLY A 639 -0.97 8.37 2.97
CA GLY A 639 -0.30 8.60 4.25
C GLY A 639 -1.11 8.09 5.43
N VAL A 640 -2.42 8.35 5.45
CA VAL A 640 -3.35 7.82 6.49
C VAL A 640 -3.26 6.31 6.56
N VAL A 641 -3.46 5.63 5.44
CA VAL A 641 -3.51 4.16 5.39
C VAL A 641 -2.18 3.58 5.88
N LEU A 642 -1.05 4.06 5.37
CA LEU A 642 0.27 3.51 5.72
C LEU A 642 0.68 3.79 7.17
N VAL A 643 0.36 4.98 7.71
CA VAL A 643 0.65 5.30 9.12
C VAL A 643 -0.19 4.41 10.05
N LEU A 644 -1.47 4.17 9.72
CA LEU A 644 -2.33 3.27 10.48
C LEU A 644 -1.87 1.81 10.43
N SER A 645 -1.41 1.33 9.27
CA SER A 645 -0.85 -0.01 9.14
C SER A 645 0.35 -0.23 10.08
N MET A 646 1.11 0.83 10.38
CA MET A 646 2.27 0.77 11.26
C MET A 646 1.92 0.81 12.76
N VAL A 647 0.66 1.07 13.15
CA VAL A 647 0.26 1.20 14.57
C VAL A 647 0.60 -0.04 15.38
N VAL A 648 0.30 -1.23 14.84
CA VAL A 648 0.56 -2.49 15.56
C VAL A 648 2.06 -2.71 15.76
N ILE A 649 2.85 -2.32 14.77
CA ILE A 649 4.30 -2.53 14.76
C ILE A 649 4.99 -1.53 15.68
N GLY A 650 4.53 -0.29 15.70
CA GLY A 650 4.90 0.69 16.73
C GLY A 650 4.58 0.18 18.14
N GLY A 651 3.47 -0.54 18.30
CA GLY A 651 3.10 -1.22 19.55
C GLY A 651 4.15 -2.22 20.05
N MET A 652 4.80 -2.98 19.15
CA MET A 652 5.84 -3.96 19.51
C MET A 652 7.08 -3.33 20.13
N ILE A 653 7.36 -2.07 19.83
CA ILE A 653 8.59 -1.37 20.26
C ILE A 653 8.36 -0.34 21.35
N GLY A 654 7.28 -0.53 22.12
CA GLY A 654 6.94 0.35 23.23
C GLY A 654 6.09 1.56 22.83
N GLY A 655 5.51 1.57 21.63
CA GLY A 655 4.50 2.57 21.24
C GLY A 655 3.21 2.49 22.06
N GLY A 656 2.95 1.36 22.72
CA GLY A 656 1.79 1.21 23.60
C GLY A 656 0.46 1.23 22.83
N ALA A 657 -0.61 1.65 23.52
CA ALA A 657 -1.95 1.81 22.98
C ALA A 657 -2.53 0.50 22.36
N LEU A 658 -3.42 0.61 21.36
CA LEU A 658 -4.08 -0.55 20.76
C LEU A 658 -3.09 -1.50 20.07
N GLY A 659 -2.02 -0.98 19.48
CA GLY A 659 -1.01 -1.79 18.82
C GLY A 659 -0.33 -2.76 19.79
N TYR A 660 0.01 -2.29 20.99
CA TYR A 660 0.55 -3.15 22.05
C TYR A 660 -0.43 -4.24 22.48
N ASP A 661 -1.71 -3.90 22.61
CA ASP A 661 -2.74 -4.87 23.04
C ASP A 661 -2.89 -6.01 22.02
N VAL A 662 -2.81 -5.71 20.72
CA VAL A 662 -2.83 -6.72 19.65
C VAL A 662 -1.59 -7.62 19.68
N VAL A 663 -0.40 -7.04 19.86
CA VAL A 663 0.86 -7.81 19.91
C VAL A 663 0.91 -8.70 21.14
N GLN A 664 0.54 -8.16 22.29
CA GLN A 664 0.49 -8.92 23.55
C GLN A 664 -0.52 -10.06 23.46
N ALA A 665 -1.68 -9.81 22.85
CA ALA A 665 -2.68 -10.84 22.62
C ALA A 665 -2.17 -11.96 21.71
N LEU A 666 -1.45 -11.62 20.63
CA LEU A 666 -0.83 -12.62 19.75
C LEU A 666 0.20 -13.47 20.50
N SER A 667 1.10 -12.84 21.25
CA SER A 667 2.13 -13.54 22.02
C SER A 667 1.55 -14.45 23.11
N LYS A 668 0.40 -14.09 23.68
CA LYS A 668 -0.28 -14.88 24.72
C LYS A 668 -1.36 -15.83 24.17
N GLY A 669 -1.66 -15.77 22.88
CA GLY A 669 -2.81 -16.45 22.29
C GLY A 669 -4.16 -16.03 22.88
N ASN A 670 -4.34 -14.77 23.28
CA ASN A 670 -5.56 -14.31 23.97
C ASN A 670 -6.53 -13.59 23.01
N LEU A 671 -7.60 -14.27 22.59
CA LEU A 671 -8.56 -13.72 21.63
C LEU A 671 -9.30 -12.49 22.14
N ALA A 672 -9.72 -12.51 23.41
CA ALA A 672 -10.54 -11.46 24.02
C ALA A 672 -9.82 -10.11 24.16
N GLN A 673 -8.49 -10.12 24.21
CA GLN A 673 -7.70 -8.90 24.15
C GLN A 673 -7.43 -8.47 22.70
N GLY A 674 -7.02 -9.41 21.84
CA GLY A 674 -6.50 -9.07 20.51
C GLY A 674 -7.57 -8.69 19.49
N LEU A 675 -8.70 -9.41 19.46
CA LEU A 675 -9.75 -9.16 18.47
C LEU A 675 -10.41 -7.77 18.67
N PRO A 676 -10.84 -7.37 19.88
CA PRO A 676 -11.41 -6.03 20.07
C PRO A 676 -10.40 -4.91 19.77
N ALA A 677 -9.12 -5.09 20.12
CA ALA A 677 -8.08 -4.12 19.80
C ALA A 677 -7.86 -3.99 18.29
N GLY A 678 -7.84 -5.10 17.56
CA GLY A 678 -7.77 -5.12 16.09
C GLY A 678 -8.98 -4.42 15.45
N VAL A 679 -10.20 -4.71 15.92
CA VAL A 679 -11.43 -4.02 15.47
C VAL A 679 -11.36 -2.53 15.75
N ALA A 680 -10.87 -2.11 16.91
CA ALA A 680 -10.70 -0.69 17.25
C ALA A 680 -9.72 0.01 16.29
N ILE A 681 -8.59 -0.62 15.92
CA ILE A 681 -7.66 -0.07 14.91
C ILE A 681 -8.35 0.08 13.54
N VAL A 682 -9.15 -0.92 13.12
CA VAL A 682 -9.92 -0.84 11.87
C VAL A 682 -10.95 0.29 11.94
N CYS A 683 -11.64 0.47 13.06
CA CYS A 683 -12.58 1.58 13.28
C CYS A 683 -11.87 2.94 13.18
N LEU A 684 -10.67 3.09 13.74
CA LEU A 684 -9.86 4.30 13.56
C LEU A 684 -9.47 4.50 12.09
N GLY A 685 -9.13 3.44 11.37
CA GLY A 685 -8.81 3.52 9.95
C GLY A 685 -9.99 3.94 9.08
N ILE A 686 -11.17 3.35 9.31
CA ILE A 686 -12.41 3.75 8.64
C ILE A 686 -12.75 5.20 8.99
N LEU A 687 -12.58 5.61 10.25
CA LEU A 687 -12.79 7.00 10.67
C LEU A 687 -11.93 7.95 9.84
N PHE A 688 -10.62 7.72 9.74
CA PHE A 688 -9.75 8.60 8.94
C PHE A 688 -10.05 8.55 7.44
N ASP A 689 -10.28 7.38 6.87
CA ASP A 689 -10.60 7.23 5.44
C ASP A 689 -11.90 7.98 5.07
N ARG A 690 -12.91 7.94 5.95
CA ARG A 690 -14.18 8.65 5.73
C ARG A 690 -14.05 10.16 5.92
N LEU A 691 -13.15 10.61 6.80
CA LEU A 691 -12.91 12.03 7.05
C LEU A 691 -11.94 12.65 6.03
N SER A 692 -11.13 11.85 5.33
CA SER A 692 -10.16 12.32 4.33
C SER A 692 -10.73 12.41 2.91
N GLN A 693 -11.76 11.62 2.58
CA GLN A 693 -12.35 11.56 1.24
C GLN A 693 -13.36 12.72 0.99
N PRO A 694 -13.07 13.66 0.08
CA PRO A 694 -14.04 14.69 -0.29
C PRO A 694 -15.25 14.05 -0.97
N ARG A 695 -16.42 14.70 -0.86
CA ARG A 695 -17.57 14.41 -1.74
C ARG A 695 -17.08 14.38 -3.19
N ALA A 696 -17.07 13.21 -3.82
CA ALA A 696 -17.12 13.13 -5.26
C ALA A 696 -18.38 13.92 -5.66
N ARG A 697 -18.21 15.10 -6.28
CA ARG A 697 -19.32 15.74 -6.96
C ARG A 697 -19.75 14.73 -8.01
N SER A 698 -20.85 14.01 -7.77
CA SER A 698 -21.64 13.44 -8.86
C SER A 698 -21.95 14.62 -9.77
N GLY A 699 -21.14 14.74 -10.83
CA GLY A 699 -21.19 15.82 -11.77
C GLY A 699 -21.31 15.19 -13.14
N ALA A 700 -22.47 15.47 -13.75
CA ALA A 700 -22.93 15.10 -15.09
C ALA A 700 -23.28 13.62 -15.30
#